data_AF-A0A7R5KPH4-F1
#
_entry.id   AF-A0A7R5KPH4-F1
#
_cell.length_a   1.000
_cell.length_b   1.000
_cell.length_c   1.000
_cell.angle_alpha   90.00
_cell.angle_beta   90.00
_cell.angle_gamma   90.00
#
_symmetry.space_group_name_H-M   'P 1'
#
loop_
_entity.id
_entity.type
_entity.pdbx_description
1 polymer ?
#
loop_
_entity_poly.entity_id
_entity_poly.type
_entity_poly.pdbx_seq_one_letter_code
_entity_poly.pdbx_strand_id
1 'polypeptide(L)'
;MESDIKVNQDFKSQFKAYQKQQQRRLQNVMERKKEKQNSQKDNGNTGETLGTPDDLNLFEVGQLVNEDGSNRFLEAGNEQLQDQLREVRDENCRLYKLVTEKDFEIKQLQKKVQEDRLALAGTSGLAGDVAATKIVELAKKNREITAEAESERAKVKQLNHKVKELERELQAAVEKIHSLGGGGIKESTLKMLEEKLAESPEVKALQEKLNTANFKAMEYRNQLQSSRQELKMTQKLLANEIGEDVNIQSLLANSGSWRGRAQQILVLQNKVRELESKLGQNKTRRSVMDIDEEFLALEDPRKLSAQEKHLLKLRNLEKEKKEALEKLAGEHRALQKSHEEVNKKLDASKARNKILCGELKILKAQIVTLLEKGKHDDELIDALLSQQKQMQDILKDLSQKEDENKESWKIGQILNKETEEQSCLIEHLKELVAKVKKMEEVIGKLTLQESAHQGEGSGAADTPPSEHSEAPLAPGSSEVARTDSARTVSSMGHTLVESAATRPSLLRDDIPPEGLPGTDIPEGKVLQTQLTEHGALCQAAEVERDGLLALMTVLQKRVEDSSNKVWEAEKRLQKQQWQSVVLEQELEKLQTDPGKNTTGQKPPLWSRTVQSVGHSRLPLNVSDRKELPAFPLSQLPLESKGEELNIRLVTQLDENKALQAALESTVRKKEEDFKLYQDTMEQVKKIFLQAIEQQKQEKS
;
A
#
# COMPACT_ATOMS: atom_id res chain seq x y z
N MET A 1 16.73 -0.21 -51.10
CA MET A 1 16.41 -0.14 -52.54
C MET A 1 16.15 -1.52 -53.12
N GLU A 2 17.13 -2.41 -53.33
CA GLU A 2 16.85 -3.78 -53.85
C GLU A 2 15.93 -4.60 -52.92
N SER A 3 16.06 -4.42 -51.60
CA SER A 3 15.14 -4.97 -50.58
C SER A 3 13.68 -4.64 -50.85
N ASP A 4 13.39 -3.37 -51.13
CA ASP A 4 12.03 -2.84 -51.27
C ASP A 4 11.41 -3.25 -52.60
N ILE A 5 12.24 -3.35 -53.65
CA ILE A 5 11.84 -3.88 -54.96
C ILE A 5 11.41 -5.35 -54.82
N LYS A 6 12.19 -6.16 -54.09
CA LYS A 6 11.88 -7.58 -53.87
C LYS A 6 10.59 -7.78 -53.07
N VAL A 7 10.42 -7.03 -51.98
CA VAL A 7 9.17 -7.04 -51.18
C VAL A 7 7.96 -6.63 -52.02
N ASN A 8 8.08 -5.61 -52.86
CA ASN A 8 7.00 -5.17 -53.75
C ASN A 8 6.68 -6.22 -54.84
N GLN A 9 7.70 -6.90 -55.36
CA GLN A 9 7.54 -8.01 -56.32
C GLN A 9 6.84 -9.22 -55.68
N ASP A 10 7.13 -9.52 -54.40
CA ASP A 10 6.44 -10.56 -53.64
C ASP A 10 4.97 -10.19 -53.37
N PHE A 11 4.67 -8.97 -52.93
CA PHE A 11 3.29 -8.50 -52.77
C PHE A 11 2.49 -8.55 -54.09
N LYS A 12 3.11 -8.14 -55.21
CA LYS A 12 2.48 -8.20 -56.54
C LYS A 12 2.21 -9.64 -56.98
N SER A 13 3.08 -10.57 -56.59
CA SER A 13 2.92 -12.01 -56.86
C SER A 13 1.81 -12.62 -55.98
N GLN A 14 1.75 -12.28 -54.70
CA GLN A 14 0.68 -12.69 -53.79
C GLN A 14 -0.69 -12.16 -54.25
N PHE A 15 -0.77 -10.89 -54.67
CA PHE A 15 -2.00 -10.30 -55.20
C PHE A 15 -2.47 -11.02 -56.47
N LYS A 16 -1.55 -11.34 -57.39
CA LYS A 16 -1.85 -12.10 -58.61
C LYS A 16 -2.32 -13.55 -58.31
N ALA A 17 -1.72 -14.19 -57.30
CA ALA A 17 -2.16 -15.50 -56.82
C ALA A 17 -3.58 -15.45 -56.22
N TYR A 18 -3.87 -14.44 -55.40
CA TYR A 18 -5.20 -14.21 -54.83
C TYR A 18 -6.27 -13.95 -55.92
N GLN A 19 -5.95 -13.11 -56.90
CA GLN A 19 -6.85 -12.84 -58.03
C GLN A 19 -7.15 -14.11 -58.85
N LYS A 20 -6.14 -14.96 -59.09
CA LYS A 20 -6.30 -16.27 -59.74
C LYS A 20 -7.13 -17.24 -58.87
N GLN A 21 -7.00 -17.19 -57.55
CA GLN A 21 -7.81 -17.98 -56.62
C GLN A 21 -9.29 -17.55 -56.65
N GLN A 22 -9.59 -16.26 -56.72
CA GLN A 22 -10.96 -15.76 -56.84
C GLN A 22 -11.59 -16.11 -58.19
N GLN A 23 -10.84 -16.01 -59.30
CA GLN A 23 -11.29 -16.50 -60.61
C GLN A 23 -11.61 -17.99 -60.59
N ARG A 24 -10.74 -18.82 -59.99
CA ARG A 24 -10.97 -20.27 -59.87
C ARG A 24 -12.19 -20.59 -58.98
N ARG A 25 -12.43 -19.83 -57.90
CA ARG A 25 -13.67 -19.95 -57.10
C ARG A 25 -14.91 -19.62 -57.92
N LEU A 26 -14.88 -18.55 -58.72
CA LEU A 26 -16.00 -18.17 -59.59
C LEU A 26 -16.27 -19.24 -60.66
N GLN A 27 -15.21 -19.78 -61.28
CA GLN A 27 -15.32 -20.88 -62.25
C GLN A 27 -15.97 -22.13 -61.62
N ASN A 28 -15.50 -22.58 -60.45
CA ASN A 28 -16.11 -23.72 -59.75
C ASN A 28 -17.59 -23.48 -59.37
N VAL A 29 -18.00 -22.23 -59.09
CA VAL A 29 -19.41 -21.88 -58.86
C VAL A 29 -20.22 -21.93 -60.15
N MET A 30 -19.63 -21.52 -61.29
CA MET A 30 -20.27 -21.62 -62.60
C MET A 30 -20.40 -23.07 -63.08
N GLU A 31 -19.38 -23.90 -62.86
CA GLU A 31 -19.40 -25.35 -63.15
C GLU A 31 -20.47 -26.04 -62.30
N ARG A 32 -20.52 -25.82 -60.98
CA ARG A 32 -21.61 -26.34 -60.12
C ARG A 32 -23.00 -25.85 -60.50
N LYS A 33 -23.15 -24.64 -61.06
CA LYS A 33 -24.43 -24.15 -61.60
C LYS A 33 -24.79 -24.88 -62.90
N LYS A 34 -23.81 -25.16 -63.77
CA LYS A 34 -23.99 -25.90 -65.02
C LYS A 34 -24.31 -27.38 -64.76
N GLU A 35 -23.62 -28.02 -63.81
CA GLU A 35 -23.94 -29.37 -63.31
C GLU A 35 -25.39 -29.43 -62.83
N LYS A 36 -25.81 -28.51 -61.95
CA LYS A 36 -27.21 -28.44 -61.49
C LYS A 36 -28.23 -28.22 -62.62
N GLN A 37 -27.91 -27.44 -63.65
CA GLN A 37 -28.77 -27.28 -64.83
C GLN A 37 -28.81 -28.53 -65.71
N ASN A 38 -27.72 -29.30 -65.82
CA ASN A 38 -27.70 -30.58 -66.52
C ASN A 38 -28.49 -31.64 -65.75
N SER A 39 -28.29 -31.77 -64.42
CA SER A 39 -29.08 -32.67 -63.57
C SER A 39 -30.58 -32.37 -63.57
N GLN A 40 -30.96 -31.13 -63.89
CA GLN A 40 -32.36 -30.72 -64.05
C GLN A 40 -32.91 -30.90 -65.47
N LYS A 41 -32.06 -31.28 -66.45
CA LYS A 41 -32.49 -31.65 -67.82
C LYS A 41 -32.74 -33.15 -67.99
N ASP A 42 -32.08 -34.00 -67.21
CA ASP A 42 -32.27 -35.46 -67.25
C ASP A 42 -33.48 -35.95 -66.42
N ASN A 43 -34.25 -35.04 -65.81
CA ASN A 43 -35.47 -35.39 -65.08
C ASN A 43 -36.65 -34.49 -65.49
N GLY A 44 -37.13 -34.72 -66.72
CA GLY A 44 -38.26 -33.96 -67.26
C GLY A 44 -38.98 -34.68 -68.38
N ASN A 45 -39.90 -35.60 -68.03
CA ASN A 45 -41.22 -35.60 -68.67
C ASN A 45 -42.32 -36.35 -67.87
N THR A 46 -42.91 -35.67 -66.88
CA THR A 46 -44.37 -35.72 -66.62
C THR A 46 -44.71 -34.47 -65.82
N GLY A 47 -45.39 -33.52 -66.47
CA GLY A 47 -45.93 -32.34 -65.81
C GLY A 47 -47.39 -32.52 -65.41
N GLU A 48 -47.93 -31.47 -64.79
CA GLU A 48 -49.34 -31.27 -64.44
C GLU A 48 -49.90 -32.18 -63.32
N THR A 49 -50.97 -31.84 -62.59
CA THR A 49 -51.47 -30.54 -62.08
C THR A 49 -52.41 -30.89 -60.90
N LEU A 50 -52.57 -29.99 -59.94
CA LEU A 50 -53.53 -30.05 -58.81
C LEU A 50 -54.81 -30.88 -59.03
N GLY A 51 -55.12 -31.79 -58.10
CA GLY A 51 -56.50 -32.25 -57.87
C GLY A 51 -56.65 -33.64 -57.24
N THR A 52 -57.09 -33.69 -55.98
CA THR A 52 -57.99 -34.77 -55.52
C THR A 52 -59.34 -34.60 -56.23
N PRO A 53 -59.94 -35.69 -56.73
CA PRO A 53 -60.96 -36.35 -55.92
C PRO A 53 -60.98 -37.89 -56.01
N ASP A 54 -61.89 -38.49 -55.23
CA ASP A 54 -62.21 -39.91 -55.18
C ASP A 54 -62.86 -40.49 -56.46
N ASP A 55 -62.99 -41.82 -56.42
CA ASP A 55 -64.02 -42.68 -57.02
C ASP A 55 -63.78 -43.44 -58.35
N LEU A 56 -63.92 -44.78 -58.20
CA LEU A 56 -64.55 -45.76 -59.12
C LEU A 56 -63.85 -46.23 -60.43
N ASN A 57 -63.26 -47.43 -60.31
CA ASN A 57 -63.60 -48.68 -61.04
C ASN A 57 -63.24 -48.91 -62.54
N LEU A 58 -62.91 -50.19 -62.84
CA LEU A 58 -62.84 -50.88 -64.15
C LEU A 58 -61.76 -50.32 -65.13
N PHE A 59 -61.06 -51.07 -65.98
CA PHE A 59 -60.99 -52.49 -66.41
C PHE A 59 -59.52 -52.75 -66.90
N GLU A 60 -59.02 -53.92 -67.34
CA GLU A 60 -59.60 -55.25 -67.65
C GLU A 60 -58.59 -56.41 -67.36
N VAL A 61 -58.76 -57.54 -68.06
CA VAL A 61 -58.00 -58.81 -68.06
C VAL A 61 -56.94 -58.83 -69.19
N GLY A 62 -55.77 -59.48 -69.03
CA GLY A 62 -54.70 -59.39 -70.05
C GLY A 62 -53.54 -60.39 -70.08
N GLN A 63 -53.75 -61.67 -69.71
CA GLN A 63 -53.01 -62.85 -70.23
C GLN A 63 -51.46 -62.96 -70.12
N LEU A 64 -51.00 -63.89 -69.28
CA LEU A 64 -49.64 -64.47 -69.21
C LEU A 64 -49.06 -64.92 -70.58
N VAL A 65 -47.84 -64.49 -70.93
CA VAL A 65 -46.75 -65.29 -71.53
C VAL A 65 -45.38 -64.60 -71.26
N ASN A 66 -44.36 -65.37 -70.84
CA ASN A 66 -42.92 -64.99 -70.74
C ASN A 66 -42.43 -63.98 -69.66
N GLU A 67 -43.00 -63.97 -68.45
CA GLU A 67 -42.42 -63.16 -67.36
C GLU A 67 -41.09 -63.70 -66.79
N ASP A 68 -40.86 -65.02 -66.75
CA ASP A 68 -39.76 -65.65 -65.97
C ASP A 68 -38.32 -65.32 -66.44
N GLY A 69 -38.17 -64.72 -67.63
CA GLY A 69 -36.90 -64.14 -68.09
C GLY A 69 -36.76 -62.65 -67.76
N SER A 70 -37.85 -61.88 -67.95
CA SER A 70 -37.86 -60.43 -67.74
C SER A 70 -37.91 -60.06 -66.26
N ASN A 71 -38.69 -60.79 -65.45
CA ASN A 71 -38.71 -60.64 -64.00
C ASN A 71 -37.33 -60.92 -63.42
N ARG A 72 -36.65 -62.02 -63.78
CA ARG A 72 -35.29 -62.29 -63.27
C ARG A 72 -34.26 -61.23 -63.66
N PHE A 73 -34.39 -60.62 -64.85
CA PHE A 73 -33.50 -59.52 -65.24
C PHE A 73 -33.79 -58.23 -64.44
N LEU A 74 -35.06 -57.90 -64.21
CA LEU A 74 -35.48 -56.76 -63.39
C LEU A 74 -35.18 -56.98 -61.90
N GLU A 75 -35.30 -58.20 -61.41
CA GLU A 75 -35.00 -58.62 -60.04
C GLU A 75 -33.50 -58.56 -59.77
N ALA A 76 -32.67 -59.07 -60.68
CA ALA A 76 -31.21 -58.90 -60.60
C ALA A 76 -30.77 -57.41 -60.70
N GLY A 77 -31.45 -56.61 -61.52
CA GLY A 77 -31.24 -55.16 -61.58
C GLY A 77 -31.63 -54.44 -60.27
N ASN A 78 -32.75 -54.85 -59.66
CA ASN A 78 -33.17 -54.35 -58.34
C ASN A 78 -32.22 -54.78 -57.23
N GLU A 79 -31.72 -56.01 -57.25
CA GLU A 79 -30.72 -56.52 -56.30
C GLU A 79 -29.41 -55.70 -56.43
N GLN A 80 -28.94 -55.46 -57.66
CA GLN A 80 -27.77 -54.60 -57.91
C GLN A 80 -27.98 -53.16 -57.41
N LEU A 81 -29.16 -52.57 -57.61
CA LEU A 81 -29.49 -51.24 -57.08
C LEU A 81 -29.60 -51.21 -55.55
N GLN A 82 -30.10 -52.28 -54.93
CA GLN A 82 -30.14 -52.42 -53.48
C GLN A 82 -28.74 -52.54 -52.87
N ASP A 83 -27.83 -53.26 -53.53
CA ASP A 83 -26.43 -53.37 -53.09
C ASP A 83 -25.65 -52.08 -53.32
N GLN A 84 -25.86 -51.35 -54.43
CA GLN A 84 -25.33 -49.99 -54.59
C GLN A 84 -25.86 -49.03 -53.52
N LEU A 85 -27.15 -49.10 -53.17
CA LEU A 85 -27.72 -48.32 -52.07
C LEU A 85 -27.13 -48.71 -50.71
N ARG A 86 -26.77 -49.99 -50.51
CA ARG A 86 -26.09 -50.48 -49.31
C ARG A 86 -24.66 -49.94 -49.23
N GLU A 87 -23.88 -50.06 -50.30
CA GLU A 87 -22.51 -49.56 -50.40
C GLU A 87 -22.44 -48.04 -50.19
N VAL A 88 -23.34 -47.28 -50.81
CA VAL A 88 -23.42 -45.82 -50.63
C VAL A 88 -23.84 -45.44 -49.20
N ARG A 89 -24.69 -46.23 -48.51
CA ARG A 89 -24.98 -46.02 -47.09
C ARG A 89 -23.77 -46.30 -46.21
N ASP A 90 -23.08 -47.41 -46.45
CA ASP A 90 -21.89 -47.81 -45.68
C ASP A 90 -20.75 -46.80 -45.85
N GLU A 91 -20.56 -46.26 -47.05
CA GLU A 91 -19.57 -45.22 -47.31
C GLU A 91 -19.98 -43.88 -46.70
N ASN A 92 -21.26 -43.47 -46.77
CA ASN A 92 -21.74 -42.31 -45.99
C ASN A 92 -21.50 -42.51 -44.48
N CYS A 93 -21.74 -43.71 -43.95
CA CYS A 93 -21.46 -44.03 -42.55
C CYS A 93 -19.96 -43.96 -42.20
N ARG A 94 -19.05 -44.33 -43.11
CA ARG A 94 -17.60 -44.09 -42.95
C ARG A 94 -17.26 -42.60 -42.96
N LEU A 95 -17.79 -41.85 -43.93
CA LEU A 95 -17.56 -40.42 -44.06
C LEU A 95 -18.05 -39.65 -42.83
N TYR A 96 -19.23 -39.95 -42.30
CA TYR A 96 -19.73 -39.33 -41.06
C TYR A 96 -18.80 -39.61 -39.87
N LYS A 97 -18.31 -40.85 -39.70
CA LYS A 97 -17.34 -41.17 -38.65
C LYS A 97 -16.04 -40.37 -38.81
N LEU A 98 -15.50 -40.31 -40.02
CA LEU A 98 -14.28 -39.55 -40.32
C LEU A 98 -14.46 -38.05 -40.06
N VAL A 99 -15.60 -37.47 -40.43
CA VAL A 99 -15.93 -36.06 -40.12
C VAL A 99 -15.97 -35.84 -38.60
N THR A 100 -16.65 -36.71 -37.83
CA THR A 100 -16.70 -36.56 -36.37
C THR A 100 -15.33 -36.68 -35.69
N GLU A 101 -14.43 -37.53 -36.22
CA GLU A 101 -13.05 -37.65 -35.74
C GLU A 101 -12.25 -36.37 -36.05
N LYS A 102 -12.32 -35.86 -37.28
CA LYS A 102 -11.64 -34.61 -37.66
C LYS A 102 -12.21 -33.40 -36.91
N ASP A 103 -13.51 -33.34 -36.64
CA ASP A 103 -14.12 -32.29 -35.80
C ASP A 103 -13.63 -32.35 -34.34
N PHE A 104 -13.39 -33.55 -33.80
CA PHE A 104 -12.78 -33.71 -32.48
C PHE A 104 -11.31 -33.27 -32.48
N GLU A 105 -10.54 -33.65 -33.50
CA GLU A 105 -9.15 -33.19 -33.68
C GLU A 105 -9.06 -31.66 -33.80
N ILE A 106 -9.94 -31.04 -34.59
CA ILE A 106 -10.03 -29.58 -34.72
C ILE A 106 -10.34 -28.93 -33.37
N LYS A 107 -11.27 -29.47 -32.57
CA LYS A 107 -11.57 -28.97 -31.22
C LYS A 107 -10.35 -29.07 -30.28
N GLN A 108 -9.60 -30.17 -30.33
CA GLN A 108 -8.38 -30.33 -29.52
C GLN A 108 -7.27 -29.36 -29.95
N LEU A 109 -7.07 -29.18 -31.26
CA LEU A 109 -6.11 -28.22 -31.79
C LEU A 109 -6.50 -26.78 -31.44
N GLN A 110 -7.79 -26.42 -31.53
CA GLN A 110 -8.29 -25.11 -31.11
C GLN A 110 -8.08 -24.88 -29.60
N LYS A 111 -8.35 -25.89 -28.77
CA LYS A 111 -8.09 -25.83 -27.32
C LYS A 111 -6.60 -25.60 -27.05
N LYS A 112 -5.71 -26.39 -27.68
CA LYS A 112 -4.27 -26.24 -27.55
C LYS A 112 -3.78 -24.86 -28.00
N VAL A 113 -4.24 -24.36 -29.14
CA VAL A 113 -3.88 -23.00 -29.62
C VAL A 113 -4.35 -21.93 -28.63
N GLN A 114 -5.50 -22.10 -27.98
CA GLN A 114 -5.98 -21.16 -26.98
C GLN A 114 -5.17 -21.26 -25.67
N GLU A 115 -4.75 -22.45 -25.25
CA GLU A 115 -3.84 -22.67 -24.10
C GLU A 115 -2.45 -22.08 -24.37
N ASP A 116 -1.85 -22.37 -25.53
CA ASP A 116 -0.57 -21.80 -25.99
C ASP A 116 -0.64 -20.26 -26.09
N ARG A 117 -1.77 -19.72 -26.56
CA ARG A 117 -2.02 -18.27 -26.62
C ARG A 117 -2.13 -17.64 -25.23
N LEU A 118 -2.76 -18.31 -24.25
CA LEU A 118 -2.82 -17.84 -22.87
C LEU A 118 -1.43 -17.90 -22.20
N ALA A 119 -0.63 -18.91 -22.52
CA ALA A 119 0.76 -18.99 -22.06
C ALA A 119 1.64 -17.86 -22.66
N LEU A 120 1.54 -17.60 -23.98
CA LEU A 120 2.27 -16.51 -24.63
C LEU A 120 1.82 -15.11 -24.21
N ALA A 121 0.52 -14.94 -23.89
CA ALA A 121 -0.02 -13.67 -23.41
C ALA A 121 0.33 -13.36 -21.94
N GLY A 122 1.08 -14.24 -21.26
CA GLY A 122 1.42 -14.12 -19.84
C GLY A 122 0.26 -14.45 -18.88
N THR A 123 -0.97 -14.59 -19.39
CA THR A 123 -2.19 -14.79 -18.59
C THR A 123 -2.38 -16.22 -18.05
N SER A 124 -1.55 -17.17 -18.46
CA SER A 124 -1.55 -18.54 -17.93
C SER A 124 -0.72 -18.67 -16.65
N GLY A 125 -1.29 -18.19 -15.54
CA GLY A 125 -0.82 -18.46 -14.18
C GLY A 125 0.44 -17.72 -13.72
N LEU A 126 0.73 -17.83 -12.41
CA LEU A 126 1.81 -17.11 -11.70
C LEU A 126 3.18 -17.15 -12.41
N ALA A 127 3.51 -18.24 -13.12
CA ALA A 127 4.80 -18.39 -13.78
C ALA A 127 4.97 -17.45 -14.99
N GLY A 128 3.90 -17.19 -15.76
CA GLY A 128 3.92 -16.27 -16.90
C GLY A 128 4.14 -14.82 -16.46
N ASP A 129 3.40 -14.39 -15.44
CA ASP A 129 3.56 -13.07 -14.82
C ASP A 129 4.95 -12.89 -14.19
N VAL A 130 5.51 -13.91 -13.53
CA VAL A 130 6.87 -13.87 -12.97
C VAL A 130 7.92 -13.73 -14.08
N ALA A 131 7.78 -14.42 -15.21
CA ALA A 131 8.69 -14.26 -16.34
C ALA A 131 8.59 -12.87 -16.99
N ALA A 132 7.38 -12.38 -17.23
CA ALA A 132 7.13 -11.06 -17.82
C ALA A 132 7.65 -9.92 -16.91
N THR A 133 7.36 -9.99 -15.61
CA THR A 133 7.90 -9.02 -14.64
C THR A 133 9.42 -9.10 -14.53
N LYS A 134 10.02 -10.30 -14.62
CA LYS A 134 11.49 -10.44 -14.60
C LYS A 134 12.16 -9.86 -15.85
N ILE A 135 11.56 -10.03 -17.03
CA ILE A 135 12.03 -9.40 -18.28
C ILE A 135 11.98 -7.87 -18.15
N VAL A 136 10.91 -7.30 -17.59
CA VAL A 136 10.80 -5.85 -17.34
C VAL A 136 11.81 -5.37 -16.29
N GLU A 137 12.05 -6.13 -15.23
CA GLU A 137 13.06 -5.82 -14.20
C GLU A 137 14.47 -5.81 -14.79
N LEU A 138 14.82 -6.83 -15.59
CA LEU A 138 16.12 -6.91 -16.27
C LEU A 138 16.29 -5.82 -17.34
N ALA A 139 15.22 -5.46 -18.05
CA ALA A 139 15.24 -4.34 -18.99
C ALA A 139 15.41 -2.98 -18.28
N LYS A 140 14.86 -2.79 -17.08
CA LYS A 140 15.11 -1.61 -16.23
C LYS A 140 16.56 -1.58 -15.75
N LYS A 141 17.06 -2.67 -15.18
CA LYS A 141 18.46 -2.80 -14.74
C LYS A 141 19.47 -2.55 -15.86
N ASN A 142 19.22 -3.06 -17.07
CA ASN A 142 20.06 -2.76 -18.23
C ASN A 142 20.07 -1.27 -18.59
N ARG A 143 18.93 -0.56 -18.51
CA ARG A 143 18.87 0.90 -18.72
C ARG A 143 19.58 1.67 -17.61
N GLU A 144 19.44 1.25 -16.36
CA GLU A 144 20.13 1.84 -15.20
C GLU A 144 21.65 1.70 -15.34
N ILE A 145 22.15 0.49 -15.60
CA ILE A 145 23.59 0.23 -15.84
C ILE A 145 24.11 1.03 -17.05
N THR A 146 23.33 1.16 -18.13
CA THR A 146 23.72 1.97 -19.29
C THR A 146 23.85 3.45 -18.92
N ALA A 147 22.89 4.00 -18.16
CA ALA A 147 22.92 5.39 -17.71
C ALA A 147 24.05 5.66 -16.70
N GLU A 148 24.32 4.71 -15.80
CA GLU A 148 25.44 4.78 -14.85
C GLU A 148 26.78 4.82 -15.58
N ALA A 149 27.01 3.87 -16.50
CA ALA A 149 28.23 3.81 -17.32
C ALA A 149 28.40 5.05 -18.23
N GLU A 150 27.32 5.65 -18.72
CA GLU A 150 27.37 6.94 -19.43
C GLU A 150 27.74 8.10 -18.49
N SER A 151 27.20 8.13 -17.27
CA SER A 151 27.54 9.13 -16.25
C SER A 151 29.02 9.02 -15.83
N GLU A 152 29.54 7.80 -15.72
CA GLU A 152 30.93 7.52 -15.36
C GLU A 152 31.87 7.87 -16.50
N ARG A 153 31.50 7.54 -17.74
CA ARG A 153 32.22 7.98 -18.94
C ARG A 153 32.24 9.52 -19.05
N ALA A 154 31.21 10.22 -18.57
CA ALA A 154 31.20 11.68 -18.47
C ALA A 154 32.12 12.19 -17.35
N LYS A 155 32.10 11.59 -16.15
CA LYS A 155 33.01 11.91 -15.03
C LYS A 155 34.49 11.68 -15.43
N VAL A 156 34.81 10.55 -16.05
CA VAL A 156 36.15 10.23 -16.56
C VAL A 156 36.60 11.25 -17.61
N LYS A 157 35.71 11.66 -18.52
CA LYS A 157 36.01 12.77 -19.44
C LYS A 157 36.32 14.06 -18.69
N GLN A 158 35.50 14.47 -17.72
CA GLN A 158 35.74 15.70 -16.94
C GLN A 158 37.08 15.65 -16.17
N LEU A 159 37.38 14.54 -15.50
CA LEU A 159 38.65 14.33 -14.81
C LEU A 159 39.84 14.38 -15.79
N ASN A 160 39.73 13.77 -16.98
CA ASN A 160 40.77 13.83 -18.01
C ASN A 160 41.00 15.27 -18.53
N HIS A 161 39.93 16.09 -18.64
CA HIS A 161 40.09 17.52 -18.96
C HIS A 161 40.78 18.28 -17.82
N LYS A 162 40.44 18.01 -16.55
CA LYS A 162 41.07 18.66 -15.39
C LYS A 162 42.54 18.25 -15.24
N VAL A 163 42.89 16.99 -15.50
CA VAL A 163 44.29 16.53 -15.57
C VAL A 163 45.04 17.30 -16.65
N LYS A 164 44.50 17.40 -17.87
CA LYS A 164 45.09 18.20 -18.96
C LYS A 164 45.19 19.70 -18.68
N GLU A 165 44.34 20.24 -17.81
CA GLU A 165 44.45 21.63 -17.33
C GLU A 165 45.61 21.75 -16.34
N LEU A 166 45.69 20.88 -15.34
CA LEU A 166 46.76 20.87 -14.36
C LEU A 166 48.14 20.58 -14.99
N GLU A 167 48.21 19.70 -16.00
CA GLU A 167 49.41 19.47 -16.81
C GLU A 167 49.86 20.75 -17.53
N ARG A 168 48.93 21.50 -18.14
CA ARG A 168 49.22 22.80 -18.78
C ARG A 168 49.63 23.88 -17.78
N GLU A 169 48.97 23.95 -16.62
CA GLU A 169 49.30 24.88 -15.54
C GLU A 169 50.69 24.59 -14.96
N LEU A 170 51.01 23.29 -14.74
CA LEU A 170 52.33 22.84 -14.30
C LEU A 170 53.41 23.16 -15.34
N GLN A 171 53.15 22.87 -16.61
CA GLN A 171 54.11 23.14 -17.69
C GLN A 171 54.37 24.65 -17.84
N ALA A 172 53.33 25.49 -17.78
CA ALA A 172 53.46 26.95 -17.75
C ALA A 172 54.19 27.47 -16.49
N ALA A 173 54.05 26.81 -15.34
CA ALA A 173 54.80 27.14 -14.13
C ALA A 173 56.28 26.75 -14.26
N VAL A 174 56.59 25.57 -14.81
CA VAL A 174 57.96 25.11 -15.10
C VAL A 174 58.64 26.02 -16.12
N GLU A 175 57.93 26.44 -17.18
CA GLU A 175 58.43 27.41 -18.17
C GLU A 175 58.71 28.79 -17.55
N LYS A 176 57.87 29.25 -16.59
CA LYS A 176 58.14 30.46 -15.80
C LYS A 176 59.34 30.33 -14.88
N ILE A 177 59.56 29.17 -14.26
CA ILE A 177 60.74 28.90 -13.42
C ILE A 177 62.01 28.83 -14.29
N HIS A 178 61.95 28.21 -15.46
CA HIS A 178 63.08 28.15 -16.40
C HIS A 178 63.42 29.51 -17.02
N SER A 179 62.42 30.35 -17.30
CA SER A 179 62.65 31.70 -17.87
C SER A 179 63.12 32.76 -16.86
N LEU A 180 62.98 32.53 -15.54
CA LEU A 180 63.57 33.40 -14.50
C LEU A 180 65.00 33.02 -14.07
N GLY A 181 65.54 31.90 -14.57
CA GLY A 181 66.97 31.60 -14.47
C GLY A 181 67.48 31.08 -13.11
N GLY A 182 67.59 29.75 -13.00
CA GLY A 182 68.64 29.07 -12.22
C GLY A 182 68.48 28.98 -10.70
N GLY A 183 68.57 27.75 -10.19
CA GLY A 183 68.82 27.48 -8.76
C GLY A 183 67.78 26.57 -8.12
N GLY A 184 68.09 25.28 -7.98
CA GLY A 184 67.23 24.34 -7.26
C GLY A 184 67.18 24.63 -5.77
N ILE A 185 65.98 24.90 -5.23
CA ILE A 185 65.74 25.06 -3.79
C ILE A 185 64.73 24.02 -3.30
N LYS A 186 65.30 22.89 -2.87
CA LYS A 186 64.88 22.04 -1.75
C LYS A 186 63.37 21.95 -1.44
N GLU A 187 62.80 20.88 -1.98
CA GLU A 187 61.48 20.29 -1.66
C GLU A 187 61.24 20.04 -0.14
N SER A 188 62.28 20.08 0.69
CA SER A 188 62.19 19.91 2.15
C SER A 188 61.46 21.05 2.87
N THR A 189 61.36 22.24 2.28
CA THR A 189 60.80 23.42 2.97
C THR A 189 59.27 23.50 2.89
N LEU A 190 58.67 22.84 1.90
CA LEU A 190 57.20 22.79 1.73
C LEU A 190 56.56 21.79 2.72
N LYS A 191 57.19 20.63 2.92
CA LYS A 191 56.67 19.56 3.78
C LYS A 191 56.58 19.93 5.26
N MET A 192 57.46 20.79 5.78
CA MET A 192 57.37 21.27 7.18
C MET A 192 56.26 22.33 7.42
N LEU A 193 55.75 22.99 6.38
CA LEU A 193 54.67 23.99 6.56
C LEU A 193 53.29 23.31 6.54
N GLU A 194 53.16 22.22 5.79
CA GLU A 194 51.91 21.48 5.59
C GLU A 194 51.46 20.75 6.87
N GLU A 195 52.40 20.17 7.62
CA GLU A 195 52.12 19.46 8.88
C GLU A 195 51.65 20.40 10.02
N LYS A 196 52.12 21.66 10.05
CA LYS A 196 51.73 22.63 11.09
C LYS A 196 50.47 23.46 10.79
N LEU A 197 49.89 23.32 9.59
CA LEU A 197 48.64 24.01 9.23
C LEU A 197 47.40 23.09 9.33
N ALA A 198 47.58 21.77 9.25
CA ALA A 198 46.48 20.80 9.19
C ALA A 198 45.77 20.53 10.54
N GLU A 199 46.40 20.88 11.67
CA GLU A 199 45.94 20.46 13.01
C GLU A 199 45.33 21.57 13.87
N SER A 200 45.26 22.82 13.40
CA SER A 200 44.52 23.85 14.13
C SER A 200 43.00 23.70 13.90
N PRO A 201 42.15 23.80 14.94
CA PRO A 201 40.69 23.75 14.78
C PRO A 201 40.16 24.93 13.96
N GLU A 202 40.91 26.03 13.91
CA GLU A 202 40.57 27.24 13.15
C GLU A 202 40.71 27.03 11.64
N VAL A 203 41.74 26.31 11.17
CA VAL A 203 41.89 25.94 9.75
C VAL A 203 40.78 24.98 9.32
N LYS A 204 40.39 24.03 10.19
CA LYS A 204 39.23 23.14 9.93
C LYS A 204 37.92 23.93 9.86
N ALA A 205 37.68 24.86 10.78
CA ALA A 205 36.51 25.73 10.75
C ALA A 205 36.47 26.66 9.52
N LEU A 206 37.63 27.14 9.04
CA LEU A 206 37.74 27.90 7.79
C LEU A 206 37.49 27.01 6.56
N GLN A 207 37.99 25.78 6.55
CA GLN A 207 37.73 24.81 5.49
C GLN A 207 36.25 24.42 5.41
N GLU A 208 35.58 24.22 6.55
CA GLU A 208 34.13 23.97 6.61
C GLU A 208 33.31 25.16 6.14
N LYS A 209 33.71 26.40 6.51
CA LYS A 209 33.09 27.63 5.98
C LYS A 209 33.29 27.77 4.48
N LEU A 210 34.49 27.47 3.96
CA LEU A 210 34.78 27.47 2.52
C LEU A 210 33.97 26.41 1.77
N ASN A 211 33.88 25.18 2.31
CA ASN A 211 33.06 24.11 1.75
C ASN A 211 31.56 24.48 1.74
N THR A 212 31.07 25.11 2.82
CA THR A 212 29.69 25.61 2.92
C THR A 212 29.42 26.73 1.92
N ALA A 213 30.36 27.65 1.73
CA ALA A 213 30.27 28.73 0.73
C ALA A 213 30.28 28.16 -0.70
N ASN A 214 31.16 27.18 -0.98
CA ASN A 214 31.22 26.49 -2.27
C ASN A 214 29.93 25.69 -2.56
N PHE A 215 29.35 25.04 -1.56
CA PHE A 215 28.06 24.35 -1.68
C PHE A 215 26.94 25.35 -2.05
N LYS A 216 26.83 26.47 -1.32
CA LYS A 216 25.87 27.54 -1.64
C LYS A 216 26.10 28.15 -3.01
N ALA A 217 27.36 28.38 -3.42
CA ALA A 217 27.69 28.86 -4.76
C ALA A 217 27.26 27.87 -5.85
N MET A 218 27.43 26.56 -5.62
CA MET A 218 26.95 25.52 -6.53
C MET A 218 25.41 25.47 -6.56
N GLU A 219 24.74 25.63 -5.43
CA GLU A 219 23.29 25.70 -5.32
C GLU A 219 22.74 26.90 -6.10
N TYR A 220 23.26 28.11 -5.88
CA TYR A 220 22.87 29.31 -6.64
C TYR A 220 23.15 29.16 -8.15
N ARG A 221 24.26 28.52 -8.54
CA ARG A 221 24.54 28.24 -9.96
C ARG A 221 23.51 27.28 -10.57
N ASN A 222 23.07 26.28 -9.80
CA ASN A 222 22.04 25.34 -10.24
C ASN A 222 20.65 25.99 -10.29
N GLN A 223 20.28 26.81 -9.30
CA GLN A 223 19.05 27.62 -9.30
C GLN A 223 19.01 28.57 -10.51
N LEU A 224 20.10 29.31 -10.76
CA LEU A 224 20.23 30.20 -11.93
C LEU A 224 20.11 29.43 -13.26
N GLN A 225 20.62 28.19 -13.32
CA GLN A 225 20.44 27.32 -14.47
C GLN A 225 18.97 26.88 -14.65
N SER A 226 18.26 26.54 -13.57
CA SER A 226 16.83 26.21 -13.60
C SER A 226 16.00 27.40 -14.09
N SER A 227 16.15 28.57 -13.46
CA SER A 227 15.43 29.79 -13.87
C SER A 227 15.75 30.19 -15.31
N ARG A 228 16.96 29.92 -15.82
CA ARG A 228 17.32 30.16 -17.22
C ARG A 228 16.73 29.11 -18.19
N GLN A 229 16.44 27.90 -17.74
CA GLN A 229 15.69 26.90 -18.50
C GLN A 229 14.19 27.21 -18.50
N GLU A 230 13.63 27.59 -17.35
CA GLU A 230 12.26 28.07 -17.20
C GLU A 230 12.00 29.29 -18.09
N LEU A 231 12.89 30.30 -18.07
CA LEU A 231 12.81 31.48 -18.95
C LEU A 231 12.82 31.11 -20.44
N LYS A 232 13.62 30.11 -20.85
CA LYS A 232 13.60 29.60 -22.23
C LYS A 232 12.30 28.87 -22.56
N MET A 233 11.70 28.19 -21.58
CA MET A 233 10.44 27.50 -21.77
C MET A 233 9.26 28.48 -21.84
N THR A 234 9.21 29.49 -20.98
CA THR A 234 8.20 30.55 -21.06
C THR A 234 8.34 31.36 -22.34
N GLN A 235 9.57 31.66 -22.79
CA GLN A 235 9.80 32.28 -24.09
C GLN A 235 9.28 31.43 -25.26
N LYS A 236 9.42 30.09 -25.20
CA LYS A 236 8.84 29.17 -26.20
C LYS A 236 7.32 29.09 -26.14
N LEU A 237 6.73 29.03 -24.94
CA LEU A 237 5.27 29.05 -24.78
C LEU A 237 4.68 30.34 -25.33
N LEU A 238 5.29 31.48 -25.00
CA LEU A 238 4.95 32.79 -25.53
C LEU A 238 5.09 32.81 -27.07
N ALA A 239 6.16 32.27 -27.64
CA ALA A 239 6.30 32.12 -29.08
C ALA A 239 5.21 31.23 -29.72
N ASN A 240 4.70 30.20 -29.03
CA ASN A 240 3.60 29.36 -29.54
C ASN A 240 2.23 30.08 -29.54
N GLU A 241 2.03 31.02 -28.60
CA GLU A 241 0.84 31.87 -28.48
C GLU A 241 0.88 33.08 -29.44
N ILE A 242 2.08 33.56 -29.75
CA ILE A 242 2.33 34.69 -30.65
C ILE A 242 2.47 34.23 -32.11
N GLY A 243 3.02 33.04 -32.35
CA GLY A 243 3.39 32.52 -33.68
C GLY A 243 4.91 32.49 -33.87
N GLU A 244 5.41 31.47 -34.57
CA GLU A 244 6.85 31.16 -34.67
C GLU A 244 7.68 32.26 -35.37
N ASP A 245 7.04 33.12 -36.17
CA ASP A 245 7.70 34.16 -36.99
C ASP A 245 7.79 35.56 -36.32
N VAL A 246 7.41 35.72 -35.05
CA VAL A 246 7.30 37.04 -34.41
C VAL A 246 8.36 37.26 -33.33
N ASN A 247 9.28 38.20 -33.58
CA ASN A 247 10.32 38.59 -32.62
C ASN A 247 9.73 39.43 -31.47
N ILE A 248 9.94 39.02 -30.22
CA ILE A 248 9.48 39.72 -29.01
C ILE A 248 9.98 41.17 -28.94
N GLN A 249 11.20 41.47 -29.41
CA GLN A 249 11.68 42.87 -29.49
C GLN A 249 10.86 43.73 -30.47
N SER A 250 10.31 43.14 -31.54
CA SER A 250 9.49 43.89 -32.50
C SER A 250 8.08 44.21 -31.98
N LEU A 251 7.56 43.41 -31.04
CA LEU A 251 6.30 43.65 -30.35
C LEU A 251 6.40 44.78 -29.33
N LEU A 252 7.53 44.87 -28.62
CA LEU A 252 7.81 45.96 -27.69
C LEU A 252 7.94 47.33 -28.40
N ALA A 253 8.32 47.32 -29.69
CA ALA A 253 8.39 48.53 -30.51
C ALA A 253 7.03 48.92 -31.14
N ASN A 254 6.16 47.95 -31.46
CA ASN A 254 4.91 48.16 -32.21
C ASN A 254 3.68 47.59 -31.48
N SER A 255 3.55 47.88 -30.19
CA SER A 255 2.62 47.24 -29.24
C SER A 255 1.12 47.33 -29.58
N GLY A 256 0.72 48.25 -30.48
CA GLY A 256 -0.69 48.52 -30.79
C GLY A 256 -1.27 47.81 -32.02
N SER A 257 -0.44 47.31 -32.94
CA SER A 257 -0.93 46.77 -34.22
C SER A 257 -0.96 45.24 -34.28
N TRP A 258 -0.35 44.56 -33.31
CA TRP A 258 -0.22 43.11 -33.35
C TRP A 258 -1.39 42.42 -32.65
N ARG A 259 -1.92 41.35 -33.28
CA ARG A 259 -3.11 40.62 -32.84
C ARG A 259 -2.74 39.14 -32.68
N GLY A 260 -2.90 38.60 -31.47
CA GLY A 260 -2.37 37.28 -31.14
C GLY A 260 -3.01 36.10 -31.86
N ARG A 261 -2.26 34.99 -31.98
CA ARG A 261 -2.68 33.80 -32.75
C ARG A 261 -4.06 33.30 -32.34
N ALA A 262 -4.35 33.25 -31.03
CA ALA A 262 -5.67 32.86 -30.51
C ALA A 262 -6.78 33.82 -31.00
N GLN A 263 -6.53 35.12 -31.01
CA GLN A 263 -7.47 36.14 -31.48
C GLN A 263 -7.59 36.15 -33.01
N GLN A 264 -6.52 35.83 -33.74
CA GLN A 264 -6.53 35.66 -35.19
C GLN A 264 -7.30 34.39 -35.59
N ILE A 265 -7.11 33.28 -34.88
CA ILE A 265 -7.90 32.06 -35.02
C ILE A 265 -9.38 32.35 -34.74
N LEU A 266 -9.72 33.08 -33.68
CA LEU A 266 -11.10 33.42 -33.35
C LEU A 266 -11.75 34.34 -34.41
N VAL A 267 -11.00 35.31 -34.95
CA VAL A 267 -11.44 36.12 -36.10
C VAL A 267 -11.65 35.25 -37.35
N LEU A 268 -10.73 34.35 -37.66
CA LEU A 268 -10.85 33.42 -38.79
C LEU A 268 -12.02 32.45 -38.61
N GLN A 269 -12.24 31.91 -37.41
CA GLN A 269 -13.39 31.05 -37.10
C GLN A 269 -14.72 31.79 -37.24
N ASN A 270 -14.79 33.05 -36.78
CA ASN A 270 -15.96 33.90 -37.03
C ASN A 270 -16.13 34.21 -38.52
N LYS A 271 -15.04 34.43 -39.27
CA LYS A 271 -15.10 34.67 -40.72
C LYS A 271 -15.53 33.42 -41.50
N VAL A 272 -15.05 32.25 -41.12
CA VAL A 272 -15.48 30.95 -41.65
C VAL A 272 -16.96 30.75 -41.35
N ARG A 273 -17.41 30.96 -40.11
CA ARG A 273 -18.83 30.86 -39.73
C ARG A 273 -19.72 31.87 -40.48
N GLU A 274 -19.24 33.09 -40.71
CA GLU A 274 -19.93 34.11 -41.50
C GLU A 274 -20.01 33.69 -42.98
N LEU A 275 -18.93 33.12 -43.54
CA LEU A 275 -18.88 32.61 -44.91
C LEU A 275 -19.72 31.33 -45.09
N GLU A 276 -19.76 30.44 -44.11
CA GLU A 276 -20.62 29.25 -44.08
C GLU A 276 -22.09 29.66 -43.98
N SER A 277 -22.41 30.65 -43.13
CA SER A 277 -23.76 31.23 -43.05
C SER A 277 -24.16 31.90 -44.37
N LYS A 278 -23.27 32.70 -44.98
CA LYS A 278 -23.47 33.30 -46.31
C LYS A 278 -23.56 32.26 -47.41
N LEU A 279 -22.81 31.15 -47.34
CA LEU A 279 -22.88 30.06 -48.30
C LEU A 279 -24.18 29.27 -48.13
N GLY A 280 -24.64 29.05 -46.90
CA GLY A 280 -25.96 28.48 -46.60
C GLY A 280 -27.09 29.36 -47.13
N GLN A 281 -27.06 30.67 -46.83
CA GLN A 281 -28.01 31.65 -47.35
C GLN A 281 -27.94 31.79 -48.87
N ASN A 282 -26.76 31.72 -49.49
CA ASN A 282 -26.61 31.68 -50.93
C ASN A 282 -27.07 30.34 -51.52
N LYS A 283 -27.00 29.22 -50.78
CA LYS A 283 -27.61 27.95 -51.21
C LYS A 283 -29.13 28.07 -51.22
N THR A 284 -29.72 28.72 -50.20
CA THR A 284 -31.16 29.03 -50.14
C THR A 284 -31.57 30.05 -51.21
N ARG A 285 -30.77 31.09 -51.52
CA ARG A 285 -31.07 32.05 -52.59
C ARG A 285 -30.83 31.51 -54.00
N ARG A 286 -29.80 30.69 -54.20
CA ARG A 286 -29.53 30.00 -55.47
C ARG A 286 -30.60 28.95 -55.76
N SER A 287 -31.09 28.27 -54.72
CA SER A 287 -32.31 27.45 -54.74
C SER A 287 -33.60 28.23 -55.05
N VAL A 288 -33.55 29.55 -55.23
CA VAL A 288 -34.71 30.40 -55.59
C VAL A 288 -34.47 31.16 -56.91
N MET A 289 -33.26 31.14 -57.48
CA MET A 289 -32.93 31.89 -58.72
C MET A 289 -32.19 31.09 -59.81
N ASP A 290 -31.75 29.86 -59.56
CA ASP A 290 -31.22 28.93 -60.60
C ASP A 290 -32.28 27.88 -61.06
N ILE A 291 -33.58 28.10 -60.77
CA ILE A 291 -34.65 27.14 -61.11
C ILE A 291 -35.31 27.42 -62.49
N ASP A 292 -35.18 28.64 -63.02
CA ASP A 292 -36.11 29.15 -64.04
C ASP A 292 -35.68 29.03 -65.52
N GLU A 293 -34.54 28.40 -65.87
CA GLU A 293 -34.16 28.32 -67.31
C GLU A 293 -33.51 27.01 -67.85
N GLU A 294 -33.13 26.01 -67.03
CA GLU A 294 -32.54 24.77 -67.59
C GLU A 294 -32.81 23.45 -66.82
N PHE A 295 -33.99 23.26 -66.21
CA PHE A 295 -34.41 21.87 -65.83
C PHE A 295 -35.94 21.63 -65.84
N LEU A 296 -36.64 22.14 -66.86
CA LEU A 296 -38.03 21.77 -67.15
C LEU A 296 -38.16 20.35 -67.76
N ALA A 297 -37.74 19.32 -67.01
CA ALA A 297 -37.85 17.92 -67.42
C ALA A 297 -38.01 16.95 -66.23
N LEU A 298 -39.21 16.95 -65.62
CA LEU A 298 -39.77 15.91 -64.72
C LEU A 298 -38.94 15.64 -63.41
N GLU A 299 -39.53 15.34 -62.24
CA GLU A 299 -40.77 14.61 -61.99
C GLU A 299 -41.40 14.95 -60.61
N ASP A 300 -42.66 14.55 -60.44
CA ASP A 300 -43.53 14.76 -59.25
C ASP A 300 -42.97 14.11 -57.95
N PRO A 301 -42.97 14.79 -56.78
CA PRO A 301 -42.60 14.21 -55.48
C PRO A 301 -43.31 12.89 -55.10
N ARG A 302 -44.41 12.54 -55.76
CA ARG A 302 -45.13 11.26 -55.56
C ARG A 302 -44.53 10.08 -56.32
N LYS A 303 -43.53 10.31 -57.19
CA LYS A 303 -42.87 9.29 -58.03
C LYS A 303 -41.36 9.17 -57.83
N LEU A 304 -40.86 9.30 -56.59
CA LEU A 304 -39.51 8.82 -56.29
C LEU A 304 -39.36 7.35 -56.71
N SER A 305 -38.43 7.11 -57.64
CA SER A 305 -38.08 5.79 -58.15
C SER A 305 -37.65 4.89 -57.00
N ALA A 306 -37.86 3.58 -57.13
CA ALA A 306 -37.39 2.61 -56.12
C ALA A 306 -35.90 2.81 -55.81
N GLN A 307 -35.11 3.14 -56.84
CA GLN A 307 -33.67 3.41 -56.73
C GLN A 307 -33.33 4.60 -55.83
N GLU A 308 -34.11 5.69 -55.89
CA GLU A 308 -33.88 6.88 -55.06
C GLU A 308 -34.26 6.64 -53.60
N LYS A 309 -35.36 5.90 -53.38
CA LYS A 309 -35.76 5.43 -52.04
C LYS A 309 -34.69 4.52 -51.42
N HIS A 310 -34.07 3.63 -52.22
CA HIS A 310 -32.96 2.80 -51.78
C HIS A 310 -31.71 3.64 -51.44
N LEU A 311 -31.36 4.64 -52.24
CA LEU A 311 -30.24 5.56 -51.98
C LEU A 311 -30.43 6.35 -50.67
N LEU A 312 -31.63 6.88 -50.42
CA LEU A 312 -31.93 7.60 -49.18
C LEU A 312 -31.85 6.67 -47.96
N LYS A 313 -32.34 5.42 -48.09
CA LYS A 313 -32.25 4.40 -47.04
C LYS A 313 -30.81 3.97 -46.77
N LEU A 314 -29.97 3.88 -47.80
CA LEU A 314 -28.53 3.60 -47.64
C LEU A 314 -27.84 4.71 -46.83
N ARG A 315 -28.12 5.97 -47.17
CA ARG A 315 -27.55 7.15 -46.50
C ARG A 315 -27.98 7.25 -45.03
N ASN A 316 -29.23 6.88 -44.71
CA ASN A 316 -29.70 6.81 -43.33
C ASN A 316 -28.98 5.69 -42.55
N LEU A 317 -28.84 4.49 -43.13
CA LEU A 317 -28.09 3.39 -42.51
C LEU A 317 -26.60 3.71 -42.31
N GLU A 318 -25.97 4.47 -43.22
CA GLU A 318 -24.61 4.98 -43.05
C GLU A 318 -24.52 5.99 -41.90
N LYS A 319 -25.49 6.90 -41.80
CA LYS A 319 -25.58 7.87 -40.70
C LYS A 319 -25.78 7.16 -39.35
N GLU A 320 -26.73 6.24 -39.25
CA GLU A 320 -26.99 5.43 -38.05
C GLU A 320 -25.75 4.61 -37.64
N LYS A 321 -25.05 3.98 -38.60
CA LYS A 321 -23.77 3.30 -38.32
C LYS A 321 -22.71 4.24 -37.78
N LYS A 322 -22.60 5.46 -38.33
CA LYS A 322 -21.64 6.46 -37.85
C LYS A 322 -21.98 6.94 -36.44
N GLU A 323 -23.25 7.22 -36.16
CA GLU A 323 -23.74 7.63 -34.84
C GLU A 323 -23.56 6.51 -33.79
N ALA A 324 -23.83 5.25 -34.17
CA ALA A 324 -23.57 4.10 -33.30
C ALA A 324 -22.08 3.90 -33.00
N LEU A 325 -21.20 4.07 -34.00
CA LEU A 325 -19.75 4.02 -33.81
C LEU A 325 -19.25 5.17 -32.94
N GLU A 326 -19.79 6.38 -33.11
CA GLU A 326 -19.43 7.54 -32.29
C GLU A 326 -19.88 7.36 -30.83
N LYS A 327 -21.10 6.84 -30.61
CA LYS A 327 -21.62 6.48 -29.29
C LYS A 327 -20.75 5.42 -28.61
N LEU A 328 -20.46 4.31 -29.31
CA LEU A 328 -19.61 3.23 -28.79
C LEU A 328 -18.18 3.70 -28.50
N ALA A 329 -17.62 4.59 -29.33
CA ALA A 329 -16.32 5.20 -29.09
C ALA A 329 -16.34 6.17 -27.89
N GLY A 330 -17.49 6.80 -27.60
CA GLY A 330 -17.72 7.60 -26.39
C GLY A 330 -17.79 6.73 -25.14
N GLU A 331 -18.59 5.65 -25.18
CA GLU A 331 -18.70 4.64 -24.12
C GLU A 331 -17.34 4.00 -23.80
N HIS A 332 -16.57 3.61 -24.82
CA HIS A 332 -15.22 3.08 -24.65
C HIS A 332 -14.27 4.08 -23.97
N ARG A 333 -14.30 5.36 -24.37
CA ARG A 333 -13.51 6.43 -23.73
C ARG A 333 -13.94 6.69 -22.28
N ALA A 334 -15.23 6.59 -21.96
CA ALA A 334 -15.73 6.72 -20.60
C ALA A 334 -15.30 5.53 -19.72
N LEU A 335 -15.41 4.31 -20.24
CA LEU A 335 -14.99 3.08 -19.56
C LEU A 335 -13.47 3.07 -19.33
N GLN A 336 -12.68 3.51 -20.31
CA GLN A 336 -11.22 3.66 -20.17
C GLN A 336 -10.86 4.63 -19.04
N LYS A 337 -11.50 5.81 -18.97
CA LYS A 337 -11.29 6.77 -17.87
C LYS A 337 -11.64 6.18 -16.51
N SER A 338 -12.78 5.50 -16.40
CA SER A 338 -13.20 4.83 -15.17
C SER A 338 -12.19 3.75 -14.74
N HIS A 339 -11.68 2.96 -15.68
CA HIS A 339 -10.61 1.99 -15.43
C HIS A 339 -9.30 2.66 -14.94
N GLU A 340 -8.88 3.77 -15.56
CA GLU A 340 -7.72 4.54 -15.11
C GLU A 340 -7.91 5.14 -13.70
N GLU A 341 -9.12 5.60 -13.37
CA GLU A 341 -9.47 6.10 -12.02
C GLU A 341 -9.47 4.99 -10.97
N VAL A 342 -10.05 3.82 -11.29
CA VAL A 342 -10.02 2.64 -10.41
C VAL A 342 -8.57 2.16 -10.21
N ASN A 343 -7.74 2.15 -11.26
CA ASN A 343 -6.34 1.77 -11.12
C ASN A 343 -5.55 2.76 -10.23
N LYS A 344 -5.79 4.08 -10.36
CA LYS A 344 -5.24 5.10 -9.44
C LYS A 344 -5.67 4.87 -7.99
N LYS A 345 -6.96 4.55 -7.74
CA LYS A 345 -7.47 4.20 -6.40
C LYS A 345 -6.81 2.93 -5.86
N LEU A 346 -6.63 1.91 -6.70
CA LEU A 346 -5.94 0.66 -6.34
C LEU A 346 -4.49 0.92 -5.94
N ASP A 347 -3.73 1.69 -6.74
CA ASP A 347 -2.33 1.99 -6.44
C ASP A 347 -2.18 2.89 -5.19
N ALA A 348 -3.09 3.84 -4.97
CA ALA A 348 -3.15 4.60 -3.72
C ALA A 348 -3.46 3.73 -2.48
N SER A 349 -4.28 2.69 -2.63
CA SER A 349 -4.54 1.72 -1.56
C SER A 349 -3.37 0.76 -1.33
N LYS A 350 -2.67 0.31 -2.40
CA LYS A 350 -1.42 -0.45 -2.28
C LYS A 350 -0.34 0.36 -1.55
N ALA A 351 -0.22 1.65 -1.85
CA ALA A 351 0.73 2.55 -1.18
C ALA A 351 0.41 2.71 0.32
N ARG A 352 -0.88 2.94 0.67
CA ARG A 352 -1.32 2.99 2.08
C ARG A 352 -1.06 1.68 2.82
N ASN A 353 -1.39 0.54 2.22
CA ASN A 353 -1.09 -0.77 2.80
C ASN A 353 0.41 -0.99 3.01
N LYS A 354 1.27 -0.53 2.08
CA LYS A 354 2.74 -0.62 2.26
C LYS A 354 3.23 0.20 3.45
N ILE A 355 2.66 1.38 3.69
CA ILE A 355 2.98 2.24 4.85
C ILE A 355 2.48 1.59 6.14
N LEU A 356 1.21 1.16 6.19
CA LEU A 356 0.62 0.46 7.33
C LEU A 356 1.39 -0.82 7.70
N CYS A 357 1.85 -1.61 6.71
CA CYS A 357 2.71 -2.76 6.95
C CYS A 357 4.10 -2.37 7.48
N GLY A 358 4.59 -1.15 7.22
CA GLY A 358 5.79 -0.60 7.83
C GLY A 358 5.56 -0.22 9.29
N GLU A 359 4.49 0.50 9.57
CA GLU A 359 4.07 0.89 10.92
C GLU A 359 3.82 -0.33 11.81
N LEU A 360 3.11 -1.35 11.31
CA LEU A 360 2.90 -2.63 12.02
C LEU A 360 4.21 -3.36 12.33
N LYS A 361 5.23 -3.28 11.46
CA LYS A 361 6.55 -3.86 11.75
C LYS A 361 7.28 -3.09 12.84
N ILE A 362 7.21 -1.75 12.83
CA ILE A 362 7.80 -0.90 13.87
C ILE A 362 7.11 -1.16 15.21
N LEU A 363 5.78 -1.17 15.24
CA LEU A 363 5.00 -1.44 16.45
C LEU A 363 5.26 -2.85 16.99
N LYS A 364 5.35 -3.87 16.12
CA LYS A 364 5.74 -5.22 16.53
C LYS A 364 7.14 -5.27 17.14
N ALA A 365 8.11 -4.54 16.58
CA ALA A 365 9.45 -4.44 17.15
C ALA A 365 9.43 -3.74 18.52
N GLN A 366 8.66 -2.67 18.68
CA GLN A 366 8.46 -1.99 19.98
C GLN A 366 7.86 -2.95 21.02
N ILE A 367 6.82 -3.71 20.66
CA ILE A 367 6.23 -4.73 21.55
C ILE A 367 7.26 -5.78 21.96
N VAL A 368 8.09 -6.28 21.04
CA VAL A 368 9.17 -7.22 21.38
C VAL A 368 10.15 -6.61 22.39
N THR A 369 10.60 -5.36 22.18
CA THR A 369 11.50 -4.70 23.14
C THR A 369 10.87 -4.42 24.50
N LEU A 370 9.55 -4.24 24.58
CA LEU A 370 8.82 -4.11 25.85
C LEU A 370 8.68 -5.46 26.56
N LEU A 371 8.43 -6.55 25.82
CA LEU A 371 8.42 -7.91 26.36
C LEU A 371 9.81 -8.34 26.85
N GLU A 372 10.87 -7.93 26.17
CA GLU A 372 12.24 -8.14 26.64
C GLU A 372 12.50 -7.37 27.93
N LYS A 373 12.09 -6.10 28.05
CA LYS A 373 12.19 -5.36 29.31
C LYS A 373 11.45 -6.05 30.45
N GLY A 374 10.21 -6.48 30.22
CA GLY A 374 9.43 -7.23 31.21
C GLY A 374 10.16 -8.47 31.74
N LYS A 375 10.87 -9.22 30.87
CA LYS A 375 11.70 -10.35 31.32
C LYS A 375 12.88 -9.93 32.20
N HIS A 376 13.55 -8.80 31.89
CA HIS A 376 14.63 -8.29 32.75
C HIS A 376 14.07 -7.80 34.11
N ASP A 377 12.85 -7.24 34.12
CA ASP A 377 12.16 -6.85 35.35
C ASP A 377 11.77 -8.10 36.17
N ASP A 378 11.27 -9.17 35.53
CA ASP A 378 10.99 -10.47 36.16
C ASP A 378 12.28 -11.10 36.75
N GLU A 379 13.38 -11.14 35.99
CA GLU A 379 14.69 -11.61 36.46
C GLU A 379 15.21 -10.81 37.67
N LEU A 380 14.99 -9.50 37.68
CA LEU A 380 15.32 -8.62 38.81
C LEU A 380 14.45 -8.92 40.03
N ILE A 381 13.15 -9.16 39.84
CA ILE A 381 12.23 -9.55 40.91
C ILE A 381 12.64 -10.89 41.52
N ASP A 382 12.95 -11.90 40.70
CA ASP A 382 13.42 -13.22 41.17
C ASP A 382 14.75 -13.14 41.94
N ALA A 383 15.66 -12.28 41.50
CA ALA A 383 16.92 -12.02 42.21
C ALA A 383 16.69 -11.36 43.58
N LEU A 384 15.79 -10.36 43.66
CA LEU A 384 15.42 -9.69 44.90
C LEU A 384 14.66 -10.62 45.86
N LEU A 385 13.72 -11.43 45.36
CA LEU A 385 13.02 -12.45 46.14
C LEU A 385 13.99 -13.51 46.69
N SER A 386 14.99 -13.90 45.89
CA SER A 386 16.05 -14.82 46.31
C SER A 386 16.92 -14.23 47.44
N GLN A 387 17.30 -12.96 47.33
CA GLN A 387 18.02 -12.25 48.41
C GLN A 387 17.17 -12.09 49.67
N GLN A 388 15.88 -11.74 49.53
CA GLN A 388 14.94 -11.64 50.65
C GLN A 388 14.80 -12.97 51.37
N LYS A 389 14.68 -14.08 50.62
CA LYS A 389 14.63 -15.43 51.18
C LYS A 389 15.90 -15.78 51.94
N GLN A 390 17.08 -15.55 51.35
CA GLN A 390 18.36 -15.78 52.04
C GLN A 390 18.47 -14.99 53.34
N MET A 391 18.04 -13.73 53.35
CA MET A 391 17.99 -12.89 54.56
C MET A 391 17.04 -13.48 55.62
N GLN A 392 15.88 -13.99 55.20
CA GLN A 392 14.87 -14.58 56.06
C GLN A 392 15.32 -15.92 56.66
N ASP A 393 16.03 -16.74 55.87
CA ASP A 393 16.67 -17.98 56.33
C ASP A 393 17.77 -17.67 57.36
N ILE A 394 18.66 -16.69 57.10
CA ILE A 394 19.69 -16.24 58.06
C ILE A 394 19.07 -15.74 59.38
N LEU A 395 17.99 -14.95 59.32
CA LEU A 395 17.29 -14.48 60.52
C LEU A 395 16.66 -15.64 61.32
N LYS A 396 16.17 -16.68 60.63
CA LYS A 396 15.62 -17.87 61.26
C LYS A 396 16.72 -18.70 61.95
N ASP A 397 17.85 -18.90 61.29
CA ASP A 397 19.02 -19.59 61.85
C ASP A 397 19.58 -18.85 63.09
N LEU A 398 19.63 -17.52 63.02
CA LEU A 398 20.02 -16.68 64.18
C LEU A 398 19.03 -16.79 65.33
N SER A 399 17.71 -16.78 65.07
CA SER A 399 16.68 -16.98 66.09
C SER A 399 16.80 -18.35 66.75
N GLN A 400 16.96 -19.42 65.97
CA GLN A 400 17.14 -20.78 66.49
C GLN A 400 18.39 -20.86 67.37
N LYS A 401 19.51 -20.26 66.92
CA LYS A 401 20.75 -20.24 67.69
C LYS A 401 20.66 -19.41 68.97
N GLU A 402 19.84 -18.35 68.99
CA GLU A 402 19.56 -17.59 70.21
C GLU A 402 18.79 -18.45 71.22
N ASP A 403 17.83 -19.25 70.76
CA ASP A 403 17.04 -20.15 71.61
C ASP A 403 17.87 -21.35 72.12
N GLU A 404 18.69 -21.96 71.27
CA GLU A 404 19.69 -22.97 71.69
C GLU A 404 20.66 -22.42 72.74
N ASN A 405 21.07 -21.16 72.60
CA ASN A 405 21.94 -20.47 73.57
C ASN A 405 21.20 -20.12 74.88
N LYS A 406 19.90 -19.81 74.83
CA LYS A 406 19.05 -19.64 76.04
C LYS A 406 18.88 -20.96 76.79
N GLU A 407 18.66 -22.08 76.10
CA GLU A 407 18.59 -23.39 76.76
C GLU A 407 19.96 -23.78 77.35
N SER A 408 21.05 -23.57 76.61
CA SER A 408 22.41 -23.77 77.10
C SER A 408 22.71 -22.91 78.34
N TRP A 409 22.26 -21.66 78.37
CA TRP A 409 22.37 -20.77 79.53
C TRP A 409 21.57 -21.27 80.73
N LYS A 410 20.33 -21.76 80.53
CA LYS A 410 19.52 -22.35 81.61
C LYS A 410 20.20 -23.59 82.20
N ILE A 411 20.70 -24.48 81.35
CA ILE A 411 21.46 -25.67 81.76
C ILE A 411 22.70 -25.24 82.56
N GLY A 412 23.46 -24.25 82.07
CA GLY A 412 24.59 -23.67 82.79
C GLY A 412 24.23 -23.08 84.16
N GLN A 413 23.07 -22.42 84.29
CA GLN A 413 22.58 -21.93 85.59
C GLN A 413 22.18 -23.07 86.55
N ILE A 414 21.60 -24.15 86.04
CA ILE A 414 21.26 -25.33 86.86
C ILE A 414 22.53 -25.99 87.37
N LEU A 415 23.48 -26.27 86.48
CA LEU A 415 24.79 -26.84 86.83
C LEU A 415 25.55 -25.95 87.81
N ASN A 416 25.52 -24.62 87.64
CA ASN A 416 26.19 -23.70 88.57
C ASN A 416 25.55 -23.71 89.97
N LYS A 417 24.21 -23.78 90.08
CA LYS A 417 23.53 -23.94 91.37
C LYS A 417 23.88 -25.28 92.02
N GLU A 418 23.89 -26.37 91.26
CA GLU A 418 24.28 -27.67 91.78
C GLU A 418 25.76 -27.70 92.21
N THR A 419 26.63 -26.97 91.49
CA THR A 419 28.04 -26.77 91.90
C THR A 419 28.16 -25.93 93.18
N GLU A 420 27.32 -24.90 93.36
CA GLU A 420 27.25 -24.10 94.58
C GLU A 420 26.75 -24.95 95.77
N GLU A 421 25.71 -25.77 95.57
CA GLU A 421 25.22 -26.72 96.58
C GLU A 421 26.28 -27.77 96.95
N GLN A 422 26.97 -28.34 95.95
CA GLN A 422 28.11 -29.22 96.16
C GLN A 422 29.26 -28.50 96.90
N SER A 423 29.52 -27.23 96.58
CA SER A 423 30.54 -26.43 97.29
C SER A 423 30.17 -26.20 98.75
N CYS A 424 28.91 -25.86 99.05
CA CYS A 424 28.41 -25.75 100.42
C CYS A 424 28.49 -27.10 101.18
N LEU A 425 28.16 -28.22 100.53
CA LEU A 425 28.33 -29.56 101.08
C LEU A 425 29.81 -29.88 101.35
N ILE A 426 30.71 -29.52 100.43
CA ILE A 426 32.16 -29.68 100.60
C ILE A 426 32.69 -28.81 101.74
N GLU A 427 32.19 -27.58 101.92
CA GLU A 427 32.55 -26.73 103.07
C GLU A 427 32.04 -27.32 104.38
N HIS A 428 30.81 -27.84 104.42
CA HIS A 428 30.28 -28.53 105.59
C HIS A 428 31.07 -29.80 105.92
N LEU A 429 31.44 -30.59 104.91
CA LEU A 429 32.32 -31.75 105.05
C LEU A 429 33.73 -31.35 105.51
N LYS A 430 34.31 -30.25 105.01
CA LYS A 430 35.58 -29.69 105.50
C LYS A 430 35.47 -29.25 106.97
N GLU A 431 34.34 -28.68 107.38
CA GLU A 431 34.11 -28.28 108.78
C GLU A 431 33.95 -29.51 109.69
N LEU A 432 33.23 -30.54 109.24
CA LEU A 432 33.13 -31.84 109.90
C LEU A 432 34.50 -32.52 110.01
N VAL A 433 35.28 -32.56 108.93
CA VAL A 433 36.66 -33.08 108.93
C VAL A 433 37.57 -32.25 109.83
N ALA A 434 37.38 -30.93 109.94
CA ALA A 434 38.12 -30.10 110.89
C ALA A 434 37.70 -30.35 112.35
N LYS A 435 36.42 -30.66 112.61
CA LYS A 435 35.93 -31.12 113.93
C LYS A 435 36.47 -32.51 114.26
N VAL A 436 36.48 -33.43 113.30
CA VAL A 436 37.11 -34.76 113.43
C VAL A 436 38.60 -34.61 113.69
N LYS A 437 39.34 -33.80 112.94
CA LYS A 437 40.78 -33.54 113.21
C LYS A 437 41.04 -32.94 114.58
N LYS A 438 40.17 -32.05 115.08
CA LYS A 438 40.26 -31.56 116.47
C LYS A 438 39.95 -32.65 117.49
N MET A 439 39.02 -33.55 117.20
CA MET A 439 38.78 -34.75 118.00
C MET A 439 39.95 -35.74 117.90
N GLU A 440 40.61 -35.89 116.76
CA GLU A 440 41.83 -36.69 116.57
C GLU A 440 43.04 -36.06 117.27
N GLU A 441 43.14 -34.73 117.39
CA GLU A 441 44.15 -34.09 118.26
C GLU A 441 43.85 -34.30 119.75
N VAL A 442 42.57 -34.37 120.14
CA VAL A 442 42.15 -34.68 121.52
C VAL A 442 42.35 -36.15 121.84
N ILE A 443 41.98 -37.05 120.92
CA ILE A 443 42.18 -38.51 121.00
C ILE A 443 43.68 -38.83 120.91
N GLY A 444 44.45 -38.17 120.04
CA GLY A 444 45.90 -38.34 119.92
C GLY A 444 46.69 -37.88 121.15
N LYS A 445 46.13 -36.97 121.96
CA LYS A 445 46.63 -36.67 123.32
C LYS A 445 46.23 -37.71 124.38
N LEU A 446 45.28 -38.58 124.06
CA LEU A 446 44.72 -39.64 124.93
C LEU A 446 45.10 -41.07 124.48
N THR A 447 45.67 -41.26 123.29
CA THR A 447 46.15 -42.55 122.75
C THR A 447 47.61 -42.47 122.35
N LEU A 448 48.46 -42.01 123.29
CA LEU A 448 49.91 -42.15 123.22
C LEU A 448 50.34 -43.48 123.86
N GLN A 449 49.68 -44.58 123.47
CA GLN A 449 49.90 -45.94 123.97
C GLN A 449 49.45 -46.99 122.93
N GLU A 450 50.32 -47.98 122.65
CA GLU A 450 50.12 -49.21 121.84
C GLU A 450 49.94 -49.01 120.30
N SER A 451 51.03 -49.13 119.51
CA SER A 451 51.55 -50.34 118.81
C SER A 451 50.78 -50.70 117.51
N ALA A 452 51.31 -50.64 116.27
CA ALA A 452 52.55 -51.15 115.63
C ALA A 452 52.36 -52.49 114.85
N HIS A 453 52.56 -52.40 113.52
CA HIS A 453 52.91 -53.44 112.52
C HIS A 453 51.86 -54.22 111.68
N GLN A 454 52.09 -54.13 110.35
CA GLN A 454 51.99 -55.15 109.26
C GLN A 454 50.63 -55.66 108.73
N GLY A 455 50.56 -55.79 107.39
CA GLY A 455 49.58 -56.64 106.68
C GLY A 455 49.23 -56.16 105.25
N GLU A 456 49.75 -56.84 104.21
CA GLU A 456 49.53 -56.56 102.78
C GLU A 456 48.12 -56.91 102.27
N GLY A 457 47.70 -56.38 101.09
CA GLY A 457 46.70 -57.09 100.26
C GLY A 457 45.75 -56.29 99.34
N SER A 458 46.23 -55.84 98.18
CA SER A 458 45.52 -55.79 96.87
C SER A 458 44.03 -55.34 96.78
N GLY A 459 43.77 -54.27 96.00
CA GLY A 459 42.64 -54.33 95.02
C GLY A 459 41.88 -53.04 94.65
N ALA A 460 42.09 -52.59 93.40
CA ALA A 460 41.12 -51.94 92.50
C ALA A 460 40.70 -50.44 92.65
N ALA A 461 40.78 -49.78 91.48
CA ALA A 461 39.93 -48.71 90.93
C ALA A 461 40.01 -47.26 91.49
N ASP A 462 40.48 -46.37 90.61
CA ASP A 462 40.32 -44.91 90.64
C ASP A 462 40.29 -44.45 89.16
N THR A 463 39.14 -43.98 88.63
CA THR A 463 38.71 -42.57 88.36
C THR A 463 38.65 -42.26 86.82
N PRO A 464 37.91 -41.22 86.35
CA PRO A 464 36.99 -41.34 85.19
C PRO A 464 37.17 -40.13 84.22
N PRO A 465 36.16 -39.33 83.80
CA PRO A 465 34.83 -39.60 83.24
C PRO A 465 34.70 -39.03 81.79
N SER A 466 33.48 -38.63 81.38
CA SER A 466 33.06 -38.00 80.11
C SER A 466 32.82 -39.00 78.96
N GLU A 467 31.59 -39.34 78.58
CA GLU A 467 30.53 -38.48 78.01
C GLU A 467 31.02 -37.76 76.73
N HIS A 468 30.28 -37.80 75.61
CA HIS A 468 28.82 -37.74 75.51
C HIS A 468 28.16 -38.83 74.64
N SER A 469 26.87 -39.06 74.86
CA SER A 469 25.98 -39.73 73.90
C SER A 469 24.59 -39.11 73.96
N GLU A 470 24.02 -38.86 72.77
CA GLU A 470 22.77 -38.13 72.58
C GLU A 470 21.52 -39.00 72.78
N ALA A 471 20.51 -38.41 73.42
CA ALA A 471 19.08 -38.68 73.37
C ALA A 471 18.41 -37.57 74.23
N PRO A 472 17.09 -37.24 74.14
CA PRO A 472 16.02 -38.12 73.65
C PRO A 472 14.78 -37.50 72.91
N LEU A 473 14.10 -38.36 72.16
CA LEU A 473 12.63 -38.59 72.08
C LEU A 473 11.60 -37.50 71.67
N ALA A 474 10.51 -38.01 71.06
CA ALA A 474 9.24 -37.33 70.72
C ALA A 474 8.33 -37.09 71.96
N PRO A 475 7.13 -36.45 71.86
CA PRO A 475 5.92 -37.21 71.45
C PRO A 475 4.69 -36.44 70.87
N GLY A 476 3.80 -37.17 70.15
CA GLY A 476 2.33 -36.95 70.05
C GLY A 476 1.79 -35.72 69.28
N SER A 477 0.50 -35.61 68.93
CA SER A 477 -0.63 -36.57 68.88
C SER A 477 -1.89 -35.88 68.29
N SER A 478 -2.51 -36.42 67.22
CA SER A 478 -3.91 -36.17 66.78
C SER A 478 -4.30 -34.72 66.36
N GLU A 479 -5.29 -34.42 65.48
CA GLU A 479 -6.40 -35.21 64.91
C GLU A 479 -7.01 -34.57 63.61
N VAL A 480 -7.82 -35.36 62.87
CA VAL A 480 -8.93 -34.98 61.94
C VAL A 480 -8.69 -34.19 60.62
N ALA A 481 -8.76 -34.97 59.52
CA ALA A 481 -9.51 -34.78 58.26
C ALA A 481 -9.52 -33.44 57.47
N ARG A 482 -9.09 -33.55 56.20
CA ARG A 482 -10.04 -33.68 55.06
C ARG A 482 -9.37 -34.25 53.80
N THR A 483 -10.22 -34.65 52.85
CA THR A 483 -9.88 -35.13 51.51
C THR A 483 -9.03 -34.12 50.74
N ASP A 484 -8.08 -34.57 49.93
CA ASP A 484 -8.24 -34.43 48.48
C ASP A 484 -7.21 -35.21 47.63
N SER A 485 -7.69 -35.54 46.43
CA SER A 485 -7.07 -36.29 45.35
C SER A 485 -5.65 -35.85 44.97
N ALA A 486 -4.70 -36.79 45.01
CA ALA A 486 -3.36 -36.59 44.48
C ALA A 486 -3.34 -36.67 42.95
N ARG A 487 -3.07 -35.54 42.28
CA ARG A 487 -2.54 -35.53 40.90
C ARG A 487 -1.02 -35.59 40.94
N THR A 488 -0.43 -36.66 40.42
CA THR A 488 0.97 -36.65 40.01
C THR A 488 1.11 -36.13 38.58
N VAL A 489 2.21 -35.40 38.38
CA VAL A 489 2.61 -34.73 37.14
C VAL A 489 2.90 -35.76 36.03
N SER A 490 2.55 -35.43 34.78
CA SER A 490 3.15 -36.04 33.59
C SER A 490 3.52 -34.94 32.58
N SER A 491 4.70 -35.05 32.00
CA SER A 491 5.45 -33.94 31.41
C SER A 491 5.39 -33.90 29.88
N MET A 492 4.25 -33.51 29.30
CA MET A 492 4.18 -32.84 27.98
C MET A 492 2.77 -32.27 27.75
N GLY A 493 2.59 -30.95 27.89
CA GLY A 493 1.28 -30.31 27.80
C GLY A 493 0.95 -29.76 26.42
N HIS A 494 0.20 -30.52 25.59
CA HIS A 494 -0.49 -29.98 24.42
C HIS A 494 -1.90 -30.55 24.26
N THR A 495 -2.90 -29.67 24.26
CA THR A 495 -4.29 -29.99 23.93
C THR A 495 -4.49 -29.84 22.42
N LEU A 496 -4.76 -30.94 21.71
CA LEU A 496 -5.17 -30.89 20.31
C LEU A 496 -6.69 -30.73 20.23
N VAL A 497 -7.13 -29.61 19.66
CA VAL A 497 -8.55 -29.36 19.32
C VAL A 497 -8.84 -29.93 17.93
N GLU A 498 -9.83 -30.80 17.86
CA GLU A 498 -10.27 -31.44 16.62
C GLU A 498 -11.02 -30.44 15.73
N SER A 499 -10.45 -30.09 14.57
CA SER A 499 -11.03 -29.11 13.65
C SER A 499 -11.65 -29.80 12.43
N ALA A 500 -12.98 -29.84 12.38
CA ALA A 500 -13.73 -30.35 11.24
C ALA A 500 -13.86 -29.29 10.13
N ALA A 501 -13.10 -29.42 9.05
CA ALA A 501 -13.35 -28.71 7.80
C ALA A 501 -12.77 -29.46 6.59
N THR A 502 -13.64 -29.94 5.70
CA THR A 502 -13.56 -29.86 4.22
C THR A 502 -14.49 -30.89 3.57
N ARG A 503 -15.65 -30.45 3.05
CA ARG A 503 -16.25 -31.03 1.84
C ARG A 503 -17.35 -30.10 1.28
N PRO A 504 -17.36 -29.80 -0.04
CA PRO A 504 -18.41 -29.01 -0.66
C PRO A 504 -19.53 -29.91 -1.21
N SER A 505 -20.78 -29.49 -1.06
CA SER A 505 -21.93 -30.09 -1.76
C SER A 505 -22.92 -29.00 -2.21
N LEU A 506 -23.34 -29.14 -3.46
CA LEU A 506 -24.00 -28.18 -4.31
C LEU A 506 -25.41 -27.75 -3.86
N LEU A 507 -25.78 -26.53 -4.25
CA LEU A 507 -27.15 -26.00 -4.26
C LEU A 507 -28.10 -26.89 -5.08
N ARG A 508 -29.34 -27.03 -4.62
CA ARG A 508 -30.49 -27.30 -5.49
C ARG A 508 -31.78 -26.77 -4.85
N ASP A 509 -32.35 -25.72 -5.43
CA ASP A 509 -33.73 -25.29 -5.19
C ASP A 509 -34.69 -26.14 -6.01
N ASP A 510 -35.87 -26.47 -5.45
CA ASP A 510 -37.20 -26.15 -6.01
C ASP A 510 -38.35 -26.95 -5.32
N ILE A 511 -39.54 -26.32 -5.31
CA ILE A 511 -40.90 -26.82 -4.92
C ILE A 511 -41.34 -26.66 -3.44
N PRO A 512 -42.38 -25.83 -3.19
CA PRO A 512 -43.23 -25.81 -1.98
C PRO A 512 -44.68 -26.28 -2.28
N PRO A 513 -45.66 -26.17 -1.36
CA PRO A 513 -45.74 -26.86 -0.08
C PRO A 513 -47.08 -27.63 0.09
N GLU A 514 -47.12 -28.72 0.86
CA GLU A 514 -48.39 -29.33 1.29
C GLU A 514 -48.27 -29.76 2.77
N GLY A 515 -49.25 -29.39 3.58
CA GLY A 515 -49.13 -29.43 5.04
C GLY A 515 -49.99 -30.51 5.70
N LEU A 516 -49.52 -31.00 6.86
CA LEU A 516 -50.31 -31.56 7.96
C LEU A 516 -49.44 -31.48 9.25
N PRO A 517 -50.04 -31.46 10.45
CA PRO A 517 -49.38 -30.94 11.65
C PRO A 517 -48.67 -31.99 12.50
N GLY A 518 -47.75 -31.51 13.36
CA GLY A 518 -47.48 -32.16 14.64
C GLY A 518 -46.37 -33.20 14.69
N THR A 519 -45.12 -32.76 14.48
CA THR A 519 -43.95 -33.41 15.10
C THR A 519 -42.96 -32.34 15.55
N ASP A 520 -42.79 -32.15 16.85
CA ASP A 520 -41.73 -31.29 17.42
C ASP A 520 -40.35 -31.92 17.18
N ILE A 521 -39.72 -31.59 16.05
CA ILE A 521 -38.33 -31.99 15.76
C ILE A 521 -37.38 -31.05 16.54
N PRO A 522 -36.53 -31.55 17.45
CA PRO A 522 -35.63 -30.69 18.24
C PRO A 522 -34.69 -29.83 17.37
N GLU A 523 -34.24 -30.38 16.24
CA GLU A 523 -33.38 -29.69 15.27
C GLU A 523 -34.07 -28.47 14.65
N GLY A 524 -35.39 -28.50 14.46
CA GLY A 524 -36.16 -27.35 13.95
C GLY A 524 -36.11 -26.15 14.90
N LYS A 525 -36.20 -26.39 16.22
CA LYS A 525 -36.09 -25.34 17.24
C LYS A 525 -34.66 -24.80 17.35
N VAL A 526 -33.65 -25.66 17.20
CA VAL A 526 -32.24 -25.23 17.14
C VAL A 526 -31.99 -24.34 15.91
N LEU A 527 -32.41 -24.77 14.73
CA LEU A 527 -32.30 -23.98 13.49
C LEU A 527 -33.07 -22.66 13.57
N GLN A 528 -34.25 -22.64 14.20
CA GLN A 528 -35.00 -21.41 14.46
C GLN A 528 -34.24 -20.45 15.39
N THR A 529 -33.61 -20.94 16.47
CA THR A 529 -32.77 -20.09 17.34
C THR A 529 -31.51 -19.58 16.64
N GLN A 530 -30.91 -20.35 15.73
CA GLN A 530 -29.80 -19.90 14.89
C GLN A 530 -30.26 -18.84 13.87
N LEU A 531 -31.47 -18.99 13.31
CA LEU A 531 -32.05 -18.01 12.39
C LEU A 531 -32.34 -16.68 13.10
N THR A 532 -32.83 -16.69 14.34
CA THR A 532 -33.06 -15.46 15.13
C THR A 532 -31.74 -14.81 15.56
N GLU A 533 -30.72 -15.60 15.92
CA GLU A 533 -29.37 -15.11 16.21
C GLU A 533 -28.72 -14.45 14.97
N HIS A 534 -28.72 -15.13 13.83
CA HIS A 534 -28.22 -14.56 12.57
C HIS A 534 -29.04 -13.34 12.11
N GLY A 535 -30.36 -13.33 12.31
CA GLY A 535 -31.22 -12.18 12.05
C GLY A 535 -30.83 -10.96 12.89
N ALA A 536 -30.58 -11.15 14.18
CA ALA A 536 -30.12 -10.09 15.09
C ALA A 536 -28.72 -9.58 14.72
N LEU A 537 -27.80 -10.47 14.35
CA LEU A 537 -26.47 -10.11 13.85
C LEU A 537 -26.55 -9.29 12.56
N CYS A 538 -27.42 -9.66 11.62
CA CYS A 538 -27.65 -8.88 10.40
C CYS A 538 -28.21 -7.49 10.72
N GLN A 539 -29.25 -7.38 11.56
CA GLN A 539 -29.82 -6.08 11.96
C GLN A 539 -28.81 -5.19 12.70
N ALA A 540 -27.99 -5.77 13.57
CA ALA A 540 -26.89 -5.05 14.24
C ALA A 540 -25.85 -4.53 13.22
N ALA A 541 -25.46 -5.36 12.25
CA ALA A 541 -24.54 -4.96 11.18
C ALA A 541 -25.14 -3.91 10.23
N GLU A 542 -26.46 -3.91 10.01
CA GLU A 542 -27.15 -2.88 9.25
C GLU A 542 -27.13 -1.52 9.98
N VAL A 543 -27.40 -1.51 11.29
CA VAL A 543 -27.29 -0.29 12.11
C VAL A 543 -25.85 0.22 12.19
N GLU A 544 -24.86 -0.67 12.35
CA GLU A 544 -23.45 -0.26 12.33
C GLU A 544 -23.05 0.32 10.97
N ARG A 545 -23.45 -0.32 9.86
CA ARG A 545 -23.24 0.18 8.49
C ARG A 545 -23.87 1.57 8.32
N ASP A 546 -25.10 1.76 8.76
CA ASP A 546 -25.84 3.00 8.56
C ASP A 546 -25.29 4.13 9.46
N GLY A 547 -24.84 3.81 10.68
CA GLY A 547 -24.08 4.72 11.55
C GLY A 547 -22.72 5.11 10.97
N LEU A 548 -21.99 4.17 10.37
CA LEU A 548 -20.74 4.44 9.64
C LEU A 548 -20.96 5.30 8.38
N LEU A 549 -22.08 5.14 7.67
CA LEU A 549 -22.47 6.00 6.55
C LEU A 549 -22.83 7.42 7.02
N ALA A 550 -23.50 7.56 8.16
CA ALA A 550 -23.74 8.86 8.79
C ALA A 550 -22.42 9.54 9.18
N LEU A 551 -21.49 8.82 9.80
CA LEU A 551 -20.17 9.35 10.16
C LEU A 551 -19.36 9.73 8.91
N MET A 552 -19.37 8.89 7.87
CA MET A 552 -18.73 9.20 6.59
C MET A 552 -19.29 10.52 6.01
N THR A 553 -20.60 10.74 6.10
CA THR A 553 -21.26 11.98 5.65
C THR A 553 -20.82 13.20 6.46
N VAL A 554 -20.72 13.08 7.79
CA VAL A 554 -20.21 14.14 8.67
C VAL A 554 -18.74 14.47 8.36
N LEU A 555 -17.90 13.45 8.18
CA LEU A 555 -16.49 13.62 7.83
C LEU A 555 -16.30 14.22 6.43
N GLN A 556 -17.08 13.79 5.44
CA GLN A 556 -17.08 14.34 4.09
C GLN A 556 -17.43 15.84 4.10
N LYS A 557 -18.51 16.23 4.78
CA LYS A 557 -18.89 17.64 4.96
C LYS A 557 -17.79 18.44 5.66
N ARG A 558 -17.16 17.87 6.70
CA ARG A 558 -16.04 18.51 7.44
C ARG A 558 -14.81 18.73 6.55
N VAL A 559 -14.54 17.82 5.60
CA VAL A 559 -13.49 17.98 4.59
C VAL A 559 -13.85 19.09 3.60
N GLU A 560 -15.09 19.10 3.09
CA GLU A 560 -15.59 20.15 2.19
C GLU A 560 -15.53 21.54 2.84
N ASP A 561 -16.00 21.69 4.08
CA ASP A 561 -15.90 22.92 4.87
C ASP A 561 -14.44 23.37 5.06
N SER A 562 -13.49 22.44 5.22
CA SER A 562 -12.07 22.76 5.33
C SER A 562 -11.47 23.21 3.98
N SER A 563 -11.87 22.56 2.88
CA SER A 563 -11.47 22.92 1.51
C SER A 563 -11.98 24.31 1.13
N ASN A 564 -13.23 24.62 1.46
CA ASN A 564 -13.85 25.93 1.25
C ASN A 564 -13.10 27.04 2.02
N LYS A 565 -12.67 26.78 3.26
CA LYS A 565 -11.88 27.74 4.05
C LYS A 565 -10.48 27.98 3.46
N VAL A 566 -9.83 26.92 2.96
CA VAL A 566 -8.53 27.04 2.26
C VAL A 566 -8.70 27.84 0.96
N TRP A 567 -9.73 27.57 0.18
CA TRP A 567 -10.04 28.29 -1.06
C TRP A 567 -10.36 29.77 -0.81
N GLU A 568 -11.11 30.09 0.25
CA GLU A 568 -11.32 31.49 0.66
C GLU A 568 -10.02 32.17 1.08
N ALA A 569 -9.15 31.48 1.83
CA ALA A 569 -7.85 32.03 2.24
C ALA A 569 -6.94 32.28 1.03
N GLU A 570 -6.91 31.37 0.05
CA GLU A 570 -6.19 31.55 -1.21
C GLU A 570 -6.73 32.74 -2.01
N LYS A 571 -8.06 32.88 -2.13
CA LYS A 571 -8.68 34.04 -2.79
C LYS A 571 -8.35 35.36 -2.10
N ARG A 572 -8.27 35.37 -0.76
CA ARG A 572 -7.82 36.55 0.02
C ARG A 572 -6.33 36.83 -0.22
N LEU A 573 -5.48 35.81 -0.26
CA LEU A 573 -4.05 35.93 -0.55
C LEU A 573 -3.81 36.49 -1.96
N GLN A 574 -4.51 35.98 -2.99
CA GLN A 574 -4.44 36.51 -4.35
C GLN A 574 -4.87 37.98 -4.42
N LYS A 575 -5.92 38.37 -3.68
CA LYS A 575 -6.32 39.79 -3.57
C LYS A 575 -5.22 40.64 -2.93
N GLN A 576 -4.61 40.17 -1.84
CA GLN A 576 -3.50 40.88 -1.18
C GLN A 576 -2.28 41.00 -2.10
N GLN A 577 -1.91 39.94 -2.82
CA GLN A 577 -0.83 39.97 -3.82
C GLN A 577 -1.11 40.99 -4.94
N TRP A 578 -2.34 41.04 -5.46
CA TRP A 578 -2.73 42.05 -6.44
C TRP A 578 -2.65 43.47 -5.87
N GLN A 579 -3.10 43.69 -4.63
CA GLN A 579 -2.98 44.99 -3.95
C GLN A 579 -1.51 45.37 -3.73
N SER A 580 -0.64 44.43 -3.36
CA SER A 580 0.81 44.66 -3.23
C SER A 580 1.44 45.08 -4.56
N VAL A 581 1.12 44.41 -5.67
CA VAL A 581 1.64 44.78 -7.01
C VAL A 581 1.19 46.18 -7.44
N VAL A 582 -0.06 46.56 -7.14
CA VAL A 582 -0.56 47.92 -7.42
C VAL A 582 0.21 48.96 -6.59
N LEU A 583 0.41 48.72 -5.30
CA LEU A 583 1.17 49.61 -4.41
C LEU A 583 2.66 49.69 -4.79
N GLU A 584 3.28 48.58 -5.19
CA GLU A 584 4.65 48.56 -5.72
C GLU A 584 4.74 49.42 -6.99
N GLN A 585 3.77 49.33 -7.90
CA GLN A 585 3.74 50.16 -9.12
C GLN A 585 3.46 51.65 -8.83
N GLU A 586 2.68 51.98 -7.81
CA GLU A 586 2.46 53.36 -7.36
C GLU A 586 3.73 53.94 -6.68
N LEU A 587 4.42 53.15 -5.87
CA LEU A 587 5.72 53.51 -5.28
C LEU A 587 6.80 53.69 -6.35
N GLU A 588 6.86 52.83 -7.37
CA GLU A 588 7.78 52.97 -8.50
C GLU A 588 7.51 54.27 -9.26
N LYS A 589 6.24 54.57 -9.59
CA LYS A 589 5.84 55.85 -10.23
C LYS A 589 6.32 57.06 -9.42
N LEU A 590 6.11 57.05 -8.10
CA LEU A 590 6.56 58.12 -7.19
C LEU A 590 8.09 58.22 -7.06
N GLN A 591 8.83 57.12 -7.21
CA GLN A 591 10.30 57.15 -7.29
C GLN A 591 10.82 57.64 -8.65
N THR A 592 10.08 57.42 -9.74
CA THR A 592 10.49 57.81 -11.10
C THR A 592 10.21 59.26 -11.48
N ASP A 593 9.83 60.13 -10.54
CA ASP A 593 9.61 61.58 -10.78
C ASP A 593 10.72 62.48 -10.17
N PRO A 594 11.98 62.43 -10.66
CA PRO A 594 13.04 63.33 -10.23
C PRO A 594 13.00 64.66 -10.99
N GLY A 595 12.05 65.53 -10.62
CA GLY A 595 12.35 66.96 -10.51
C GLY A 595 11.52 67.96 -11.32
N LYS A 596 10.83 68.83 -10.56
CA LYS A 596 10.65 70.25 -10.88
C LYS A 596 10.46 71.09 -9.60
N ASN A 597 11.54 71.75 -9.17
CA ASN A 597 11.63 73.07 -8.49
C ASN A 597 10.77 73.30 -7.21
N THR A 598 11.22 73.85 -6.08
CA THR A 598 12.18 74.94 -5.84
C THR A 598 12.78 74.93 -4.41
N THR A 599 14.07 75.26 -4.29
CA THR A 599 14.76 76.00 -3.18
C THR A 599 14.36 75.81 -1.70
N GLY A 600 15.31 75.41 -0.84
CA GLY A 600 15.36 75.90 0.56
C GLY A 600 15.98 74.98 1.63
N GLN A 601 17.24 75.23 2.00
CA GLN A 601 17.92 74.87 3.27
C GLN A 601 18.26 73.39 3.60
N LYS A 602 19.49 73.21 4.12
CA LYS A 602 20.00 72.11 4.97
C LYS A 602 19.80 72.53 6.46
N PRO A 603 19.90 71.67 7.51
CA PRO A 603 20.61 70.36 7.63
C PRO A 603 19.79 69.29 8.41
N PRO A 604 20.35 68.21 9.03
CA PRO A 604 21.66 67.57 8.92
C PRO A 604 21.61 66.08 8.47
N LEU A 605 22.78 65.44 8.38
CA LEU A 605 22.94 64.01 8.06
C LEU A 605 22.34 63.11 9.16
N TRP A 606 21.57 62.08 8.75
CA TRP A 606 21.49 60.82 9.47
C TRP A 606 22.06 59.66 8.63
N SER A 607 22.65 58.68 9.30
CA SER A 607 23.49 57.64 8.72
C SER A 607 22.70 56.58 7.94
N ARG A 608 23.19 56.27 6.74
CA ARG A 608 22.59 55.33 5.78
C ARG A 608 22.83 53.86 6.17
N THR A 609 21.83 53.21 6.75
CA THR A 609 21.75 51.73 6.80
C THR A 609 20.89 51.24 5.64
N VAL A 610 21.54 50.68 4.61
CA VAL A 610 20.83 49.98 3.52
C VAL A 610 20.46 48.59 4.02
N GLN A 611 19.18 48.31 4.22
CA GLN A 611 18.67 46.94 4.26
C GLN A 611 17.90 46.65 2.97
N SER A 612 18.49 45.76 2.17
CA SER A 612 17.88 45.22 0.95
C SER A 612 16.67 44.36 1.33
N VAL A 613 15.48 44.72 0.84
CA VAL A 613 14.27 43.92 1.01
C VAL A 613 14.35 42.70 0.07
N GLY A 614 14.98 41.63 0.57
CA GLY A 614 14.97 40.34 -0.10
C GLY A 614 13.62 39.65 0.07
N HIS A 615 12.89 39.45 -1.03
CA HIS A 615 11.64 38.69 -1.04
C HIS A 615 11.85 37.26 -0.53
N SER A 616 11.44 36.97 0.72
CA SER A 616 11.48 35.62 1.26
C SER A 616 10.20 34.87 0.91
N ARG A 617 10.22 34.13 -0.22
CA ARG A 617 9.22 33.08 -0.47
C ARG A 617 9.49 31.94 0.52
N LEU A 618 8.63 31.78 1.53
CA LEU A 618 8.69 30.65 2.44
C LEU A 618 8.27 29.34 1.74
N PRO A 619 9.13 28.31 1.68
CA PRO A 619 8.68 26.95 1.44
C PRO A 619 8.08 26.38 2.73
N LEU A 620 6.85 25.88 2.65
CA LEU A 620 6.19 25.20 3.78
C LEU A 620 6.87 23.83 4.00
N ASN A 621 7.71 23.71 5.03
CA ASN A 621 8.21 22.42 5.49
C ASN A 621 7.92 22.24 6.99
N VAL A 622 7.25 21.15 7.33
CA VAL A 622 6.79 20.85 8.69
C VAL A 622 7.75 19.86 9.33
N SER A 623 8.80 20.38 9.98
CA SER A 623 9.47 19.79 11.16
C SER A 623 10.70 20.62 11.51
N ASP A 624 10.61 21.37 12.61
CA ASP A 624 11.58 21.37 13.72
C ASP A 624 11.30 22.53 14.67
N ARG A 625 11.30 22.26 15.98
CA ARG A 625 11.41 23.33 16.99
C ARG A 625 12.83 23.90 16.93
N LYS A 626 13.03 24.93 16.11
CA LYS A 626 14.18 25.84 16.22
C LYS A 626 13.69 27.24 16.53
N GLU A 627 14.23 27.79 17.60
CA GLU A 627 13.92 29.13 18.09
C GLU A 627 14.19 30.17 16.98
N LEU A 628 13.27 31.12 16.84
CA LEU A 628 13.39 32.20 15.86
C LEU A 628 14.66 33.01 16.14
N PRO A 629 15.42 33.46 15.12
CA PRO A 629 16.61 34.25 15.33
C PRO A 629 16.28 35.54 16.09
N ALA A 630 16.93 35.75 17.23
CA ALA A 630 16.84 37.01 17.94
C ALA A 630 17.50 38.12 17.09
N PHE A 631 16.69 39.00 16.49
CA PHE A 631 17.18 40.28 15.99
C PHE A 631 17.84 41.05 17.15
N PRO A 632 19.04 41.61 16.99
CA PRO A 632 19.70 42.33 18.09
C PRO A 632 18.94 43.63 18.44
N LEU A 633 18.16 43.57 19.53
CA LEU A 633 17.41 44.70 20.13
C LEU A 633 18.33 45.77 20.78
N SER A 634 19.49 46.06 20.17
CA SER A 634 20.61 46.80 20.77
C SER A 634 20.88 48.17 20.11
N GLN A 635 20.04 48.63 19.16
CA GLN A 635 20.29 49.86 18.40
C GLN A 635 19.06 50.79 18.21
N LEU A 636 17.94 50.55 18.89
CA LEU A 636 16.74 51.40 18.81
C LEU A 636 16.48 52.17 20.12
N PRO A 637 15.89 53.39 20.06
CA PRO A 637 15.46 54.14 21.24
C PRO A 637 14.52 53.34 22.15
N LEU A 638 14.56 53.59 23.46
CA LEU A 638 13.77 52.85 24.46
C LEU A 638 12.26 52.82 24.17
N GLU A 639 11.72 53.92 23.63
CA GLU A 639 10.30 54.07 23.28
C GLU A 639 9.91 53.13 22.13
N SER A 640 10.67 53.14 21.02
CA SER A 640 10.50 52.22 19.88
C SER A 640 10.68 50.75 20.28
N LYS A 641 11.58 50.46 21.24
CA LYS A 641 11.75 49.11 21.79
C LYS A 641 10.55 48.67 22.64
N GLY A 642 9.89 49.59 23.34
CA GLY A 642 8.63 49.34 24.04
C GLY A 642 7.49 49.04 23.07
N GLU A 643 7.39 49.81 21.98
CA GLU A 643 6.40 49.60 20.92
C GLU A 643 6.59 48.25 20.20
N GLU A 644 7.81 47.88 19.83
CA GLU A 644 8.11 46.59 19.19
C GLU A 644 7.76 45.39 20.10
N LEU A 645 8.10 45.49 21.39
CA LEU A 645 7.71 44.48 22.39
C LEU A 645 6.19 44.39 22.57
N ASN A 646 5.48 45.52 22.53
CA ASN A 646 4.02 45.56 22.60
C ASN A 646 3.37 44.93 21.35
N ILE A 647 3.86 45.23 20.15
CA ILE A 647 3.41 44.59 18.90
C ILE A 647 3.64 43.08 18.95
N ARG A 648 4.81 42.63 19.43
CA ARG A 648 5.08 41.20 19.60
C ARG A 648 4.15 40.54 20.63
N LEU A 649 3.87 41.21 21.75
CA LEU A 649 2.95 40.71 22.78
C LEU A 649 1.51 40.59 22.26
N VAL A 650 1.00 41.61 21.57
CA VAL A 650 -0.33 41.58 20.92
C VAL A 650 -0.40 40.44 19.90
N THR A 651 0.63 40.30 19.06
CA THR A 651 0.71 39.20 18.09
C THR A 651 0.64 37.84 18.78
N GLN A 652 1.40 37.63 19.86
CA GLN A 652 1.39 36.39 20.63
C GLN A 652 0.05 36.14 21.34
N LEU A 653 -0.66 37.19 21.79
CA LEU A 653 -2.00 37.06 22.37
C LEU A 653 -3.03 36.64 21.32
N ASP A 654 -2.98 37.23 20.13
CA ASP A 654 -3.87 36.86 19.01
C ASP A 654 -3.58 35.44 18.49
N GLU A 655 -2.30 35.04 18.40
CA GLU A 655 -1.89 33.66 18.10
C GLU A 655 -2.43 32.67 19.14
N ASN A 656 -2.25 32.94 20.44
CA ASN A 656 -2.77 32.07 21.50
C ASN A 656 -4.31 31.98 21.47
N LYS A 657 -5.00 33.09 21.20
CA LYS A 657 -6.46 33.12 21.05
C LYS A 657 -6.94 32.33 19.83
N ALA A 658 -6.22 32.41 18.70
CA ALA A 658 -6.50 31.61 17.51
C ALA A 658 -6.26 30.11 17.75
N LEU A 659 -5.17 29.75 18.46
CA LEU A 659 -4.87 28.38 18.86
C LEU A 659 -5.93 27.82 19.81
N GLN A 660 -6.38 28.60 20.79
CA GLN A 660 -7.46 28.22 21.71
C GLN A 660 -8.77 27.95 20.94
N ALA A 661 -9.19 28.86 20.05
CA ALA A 661 -10.38 28.66 19.24
C ALA A 661 -10.28 27.45 18.29
N ALA A 662 -9.09 27.16 17.76
CA ALA A 662 -8.83 25.97 16.95
C ALA A 662 -8.90 24.67 17.78
N LEU A 663 -8.38 24.69 19.02
CA LEU A 663 -8.45 23.58 19.96
C LEU A 663 -9.91 23.30 20.37
N GLU A 664 -10.65 24.32 20.81
CA GLU A 664 -12.07 24.23 21.16
C GLU A 664 -12.92 23.70 19.99
N SER A 665 -12.68 24.19 18.77
CA SER A 665 -13.34 23.66 17.57
C SER A 665 -12.97 22.20 17.27
N THR A 666 -11.79 21.74 17.67
CA THR A 666 -11.33 20.36 17.42
C THR A 666 -11.90 19.41 18.47
N VAL A 667 -11.94 19.82 19.75
CA VAL A 667 -12.61 19.08 20.83
C VAL A 667 -14.07 18.87 20.50
N ARG A 668 -14.82 19.93 20.15
CA ARG A 668 -16.26 19.82 19.81
C ARG A 668 -16.53 18.84 18.67
N LYS A 669 -15.71 18.86 17.61
CA LYS A 669 -15.81 17.90 16.49
C LYS A 669 -15.57 16.46 16.92
N LYS A 670 -14.66 16.23 17.87
CA LYS A 670 -14.38 14.90 18.42
C LYS A 670 -15.49 14.41 19.35
N GLU A 671 -16.12 15.32 20.08
CA GLU A 671 -17.28 15.06 20.92
C GLU A 671 -18.52 14.70 20.07
N GLU A 672 -18.74 15.42 18.95
CA GLU A 672 -19.74 15.06 17.93
C GLU A 672 -19.50 13.67 17.33
N ASP A 673 -18.25 13.35 16.93
CA ASP A 673 -17.88 12.04 16.40
C ASP A 673 -18.12 10.92 17.44
N PHE A 674 -17.68 11.15 18.69
CA PHE A 674 -17.82 10.19 19.79
C PHE A 674 -19.28 9.92 20.13
N LYS A 675 -20.13 10.96 20.15
CA LYS A 675 -21.56 10.81 20.39
C LYS A 675 -22.22 9.91 19.35
N LEU A 676 -21.90 10.10 18.06
CA LEU A 676 -22.44 9.26 16.99
C LEU A 676 -22.03 7.79 17.13
N TYR A 677 -20.79 7.51 17.55
CA TYR A 677 -20.36 6.15 17.88
C TYR A 677 -21.12 5.57 19.08
N GLN A 678 -21.33 6.36 20.14
CA GLN A 678 -22.10 5.94 21.30
C GLN A 678 -23.55 5.61 20.93
N ASP A 679 -24.23 6.52 20.21
CA ASP A 679 -25.62 6.34 19.76
C ASP A 679 -25.77 5.07 18.90
N THR A 680 -24.80 4.79 18.00
CA THR A 680 -24.78 3.57 17.17
C THR A 680 -24.61 2.31 18.03
N MET A 681 -23.67 2.33 18.98
CA MET A 681 -23.40 1.21 19.88
C MET A 681 -24.57 0.93 20.85
N GLU A 682 -25.28 1.95 21.31
CA GLU A 682 -26.50 1.80 22.11
C GLU A 682 -27.64 1.16 21.31
N GLN A 683 -27.80 1.51 20.03
CA GLN A 683 -28.78 0.87 19.13
C GLN A 683 -28.43 -0.60 18.87
N VAL A 684 -27.16 -0.91 18.56
CA VAL A 684 -26.68 -2.30 18.38
C VAL A 684 -26.91 -3.13 19.65
N LYS A 685 -26.59 -2.58 20.84
CA LYS A 685 -26.87 -3.22 22.13
C LYS A 685 -28.36 -3.49 22.32
N LYS A 686 -29.24 -2.57 21.92
CA LYS A 686 -30.69 -2.74 22.00
C LYS A 686 -31.20 -3.89 21.13
N ILE A 687 -30.66 -4.04 19.91
CA ILE A 687 -31.00 -5.16 19.01
C ILE A 687 -30.65 -6.50 19.65
N PHE A 688 -29.43 -6.64 20.19
CA PHE A 688 -29.03 -7.89 20.87
C PHE A 688 -29.87 -8.18 22.13
N LEU A 689 -30.20 -7.17 22.94
CA LEU A 689 -31.07 -7.35 24.09
C LEU A 689 -32.48 -7.81 23.68
N GLN A 690 -33.05 -7.23 22.63
CA GLN A 690 -34.35 -7.62 22.09
C GLN A 690 -34.33 -9.06 21.56
N ALA A 691 -33.28 -9.48 20.84
CA ALA A 691 -33.13 -10.84 20.36
C ALA A 691 -33.01 -11.86 21.49
N ILE A 692 -32.26 -11.54 22.55
CA ILE A 692 -32.15 -12.37 23.76
C ILE A 692 -33.50 -12.48 24.49
N GLU A 693 -34.29 -11.41 24.52
CA GLU A 693 -35.63 -11.41 25.13
C GLU A 693 -36.63 -12.25 24.30
N GLN A 694 -36.61 -12.13 22.98
CA GLN A 694 -37.39 -12.99 22.08
C GLN A 694 -37.02 -14.47 22.23
N GLN A 695 -35.74 -14.82 22.25
CA GLN A 695 -35.29 -16.19 22.50
C GLN A 695 -35.68 -16.74 23.88
N LYS A 696 -35.91 -15.88 24.88
CA LYS A 696 -36.43 -16.30 26.20
C LYS A 696 -37.93 -16.55 26.15
N GLN A 697 -38.68 -15.72 25.41
CA GLN A 697 -40.12 -15.90 25.22
C GLN A 697 -40.45 -17.14 24.38
N GLU A 698 -39.65 -17.46 23.35
CA GLU A 698 -39.80 -18.68 22.54
C GLU A 698 -39.40 -19.99 23.27
N LYS A 699 -38.73 -19.88 24.43
CA LYS A 699 -38.31 -21.03 25.26
C LYS A 699 -39.20 -21.25 26.49
N SER A 700 -40.19 -20.40 26.72
CA SER A 700 -41.16 -20.48 27.81
C SER A 700 -42.53 -20.97 27.35
#